data_AF-A0A952EHW7-F1
#
_entry.id   AF-A0A952EHW7-F1
#
_cell.length_a   1.000
_cell.length_b   1.000
_cell.length_c   1.000
_cell.angle_alpha   90.00
_cell.angle_beta   90.00
_cell.angle_gamma   90.00
#
_symmetry.space_group_name_H-M   'P 1'
#
loop_
_entity.id
_entity.type
_entity.pdbx_description
1 polymer ?
#
loop_
_entity_poly.entity_id
_entity_poly.type
_entity_poly.pdbx_seq_one_letter_code
_entity_poly.pdbx_strand_id
1 'polypeptide(L)'
;MSTPPSSEKRPSPDALLRQARREDRGQLKIFLGAAPGVGKTYAMLQEGAVLKRDGVDVVVAVVETHGRAETEALLAGQEIIARREVEYRGQTLTEMDLDAVLRRAPELALVDEYAHTNVEGSRHPKRWQDVAELLDAGIDVYTTLNIQHVESLNDVIASFTRVRVRETVPDSVFEGAEIKLVDLPPDELIDRLKDGKVYVPQEASRALGHFFSKPNLSALREMALRRAALSVDRQMLHDLDARGLAGTYAAGERILVAISEQPGADALVRTAKRLADGLNAPWTAVHIETPRSENFDEDAKRRIAAALSLAATLGATIATIPSENVIAGLRGQIEAQRATQLIIGRSQRSWWFELRHGSVVETLIRGSRDLAVHVIPSPETATSEAGWKGWLRGWGQPAAYLSALILIAATTLLAKFSQPLIGRGAVDLLYLVPVIVTATLFGLRPGLFASIAAALAFNFFFLDPLHTFTIADPQSVLTMLVLTGVAAVTSNLAGRLRTRARIGVRSAEENAALAAFGQMLARASDREATAVATCEEVSRLLGVRCVMLAESDGVLGLIVARPREATISPVDQAAAEWAWNSGEPAGRGTGTLLASDWQFHPLKTSLGVLAVLGIARDDDSAPVAADKATLLATLIGQAALAHERLYLEDEMRSLSVLEERDRLRAALLSSIGHDLRTPLTGVTAAIEAIGVEHPGARALPTARAELSRLRRFLDNLIELVRIDAGGVHLSMASVDLTDAVAGVVHDLKDMLRGHHIDFQVPANLPFVRTDERLLHHILLNLVANAVQHGGEAGPISIVGQRTPDAVLLTIRDRGEGLAAGAEQMIFDTFARGKGSDRHGGSGLGLAIAKGFSDALGIRLAAANHSEGGAIFTLYFPQELIVAMVADPD
;
A
#
# COMPACT_ATOMS: atom_id res chain seq x y z
N MET A 1 20.55 -39.05 -35.47
CA MET A 1 21.22 -38.47 -34.27
C MET A 1 20.14 -37.92 -33.38
N SER A 2 19.88 -38.62 -32.29
CA SER A 2 18.89 -38.31 -31.28
C SER A 2 19.24 -36.98 -30.61
N THR A 3 18.27 -36.07 -30.52
CA THR A 3 18.34 -34.84 -29.72
C THR A 3 18.72 -35.21 -28.27
N PRO A 4 19.67 -34.49 -27.64
CA PRO A 4 19.99 -34.74 -26.24
C PRO A 4 18.77 -34.38 -25.37
N PRO A 5 18.50 -35.12 -24.28
CA PRO A 5 17.41 -34.81 -23.37
C PRO A 5 17.66 -33.42 -22.75
N SER A 6 16.59 -32.61 -22.68
CA SER A 6 16.58 -31.34 -21.96
C SER A 6 17.09 -31.57 -20.54
N SER A 7 18.09 -30.79 -20.12
CA SER A 7 18.60 -30.76 -18.75
C SER A 7 17.44 -30.72 -17.74
N GLU A 8 17.32 -31.77 -16.92
CA GLU A 8 16.43 -31.78 -15.75
C GLU A 8 16.68 -30.51 -14.94
N LYS A 9 15.65 -29.66 -14.84
CA LYS A 9 15.68 -28.43 -14.06
C LYS A 9 15.83 -28.81 -12.59
N ARG A 10 17.04 -28.66 -12.05
CA ARG A 10 17.29 -28.84 -10.61
C ARG A 10 16.40 -27.89 -9.80
N PRO A 11 15.73 -28.36 -8.73
CA PRO A 11 14.98 -27.51 -7.81
C PRO A 11 15.90 -26.45 -7.20
N SER A 12 15.35 -25.29 -6.84
CA SER A 12 16.17 -24.24 -6.22
C SER A 12 16.62 -24.67 -4.82
N PRO A 13 17.89 -24.44 -4.43
CA PRO A 13 18.38 -24.76 -3.09
C PRO A 13 17.56 -24.08 -1.98
N ASP A 14 17.10 -22.85 -2.23
CA ASP A 14 16.24 -22.11 -1.30
C ASP A 14 14.82 -22.68 -1.20
N ALA A 15 14.29 -23.30 -2.26
CA ALA A 15 13.03 -24.04 -2.16
C ALA A 15 13.20 -25.33 -1.35
N LEU A 16 14.30 -26.06 -1.57
CA LEU A 16 14.61 -27.28 -0.81
C LEU A 16 14.87 -26.98 0.68
N LEU A 17 15.55 -25.88 1.00
CA LEU A 17 15.78 -25.46 2.38
C LEU A 17 14.47 -25.03 3.06
N ARG A 18 13.58 -24.33 2.34
CA ARG A 18 12.23 -23.99 2.83
C ARG A 18 11.35 -25.23 3.01
N GLN A 19 11.52 -26.25 2.16
CA GLN A 19 10.84 -27.53 2.29
C GLN A 19 11.34 -28.32 3.50
N ALA A 20 12.66 -28.42 3.70
CA ALA A 20 13.23 -29.10 4.87
C ALA A 20 12.82 -28.43 6.19
N ARG A 21 12.81 -27.09 6.26
CA ARG A 21 12.30 -26.35 7.43
C ARG A 21 10.80 -26.53 7.68
N ARG A 22 10.03 -26.95 6.67
CA ARG A 22 8.60 -27.26 6.78
C ARG A 22 8.35 -28.70 7.25
N GLU A 23 9.29 -29.62 7.05
CA GLU A 23 9.14 -31.01 7.49
C GLU A 23 9.24 -31.15 9.03
N ASP A 24 10.01 -30.27 9.69
CA ASP A 24 10.17 -30.26 11.15
C ASP A 24 9.16 -29.35 11.89
N ARG A 25 8.33 -28.58 11.16
CA ARG A 25 7.38 -27.60 11.71
C ARG A 25 5.95 -28.07 11.47
N GLY A 26 5.08 -27.90 12.47
CA GLY A 26 3.64 -28.17 12.35
C GLY A 26 2.98 -27.33 11.25
N GLN A 27 1.88 -27.84 10.71
CA GLN A 27 1.07 -27.20 9.68
C GLN A 27 -0.04 -26.34 10.28
N LEU A 28 -0.19 -25.13 9.76
CA LEU A 28 -1.27 -24.22 10.13
C LEU A 28 -2.40 -24.30 9.11
N LYS A 29 -3.62 -24.55 9.58
CA LYS A 29 -4.84 -24.42 8.78
C LYS A 29 -5.73 -23.31 9.34
N ILE A 30 -6.08 -22.36 8.50
CA ILE A 30 -6.91 -21.20 8.86
C ILE A 30 -8.29 -21.34 8.23
N PHE A 31 -9.31 -21.42 9.07
CA PHE A 31 -10.71 -21.31 8.67
C PHE A 31 -11.05 -19.83 8.55
N LEU A 32 -10.93 -19.28 7.35
CA LEU A 32 -11.13 -17.87 7.05
C LEU A 32 -12.61 -17.60 6.77
N GLY A 33 -13.17 -16.57 7.41
CA GLY A 33 -14.54 -16.13 7.15
C GLY A 33 -14.63 -14.63 6.88
N ALA A 34 -15.63 -14.23 6.11
CA ALA A 34 -15.91 -12.83 5.81
C ALA A 34 -16.38 -12.03 7.04
N ALA A 35 -17.09 -12.69 7.96
CA ALA A 35 -17.68 -12.04 9.13
C ALA A 35 -17.84 -13.03 10.29
N PRO A 36 -18.07 -12.53 11.53
CA PRO A 36 -18.56 -13.37 12.62
C PRO A 36 -19.89 -14.03 12.24
N GLY A 37 -20.12 -15.26 12.72
CA GLY A 37 -21.39 -15.97 12.48
C GLY A 37 -21.45 -16.85 11.22
N VAL A 38 -20.49 -16.77 10.29
CA VAL A 38 -20.45 -17.63 9.08
C VAL A 38 -20.17 -19.12 9.37
N GLY A 39 -19.86 -19.48 10.62
CA GLY A 39 -19.68 -20.88 11.03
C GLY A 39 -18.23 -21.40 11.08
N LYS A 40 -17.21 -20.53 11.12
CA LYS A 40 -15.79 -20.94 11.17
C LYS A 40 -15.47 -21.95 12.28
N THR A 41 -15.84 -21.65 13.53
CA THR A 41 -15.63 -22.54 14.69
C THR A 41 -16.34 -23.87 14.51
N TYR A 42 -17.57 -23.86 13.98
CA TYR A 42 -18.34 -25.07 13.70
C TYR A 42 -17.63 -25.93 12.65
N ALA A 43 -17.19 -25.33 11.54
CA ALA A 43 -16.46 -26.03 10.48
C ALA A 43 -15.12 -26.61 10.98
N MET A 44 -14.39 -25.86 11.80
CA MET A 44 -13.14 -26.30 12.43
C MET A 44 -13.37 -27.52 13.33
N LEU A 45 -14.37 -27.46 14.22
CA LEU A 45 -14.72 -28.57 15.12
C LEU A 45 -15.23 -29.79 14.35
N GLN A 46 -16.04 -29.59 13.30
CA GLN A 46 -16.56 -30.68 12.49
C GLN A 46 -15.43 -31.44 11.79
N GLU A 47 -14.45 -30.73 11.23
CA GLU A 47 -13.29 -31.34 10.58
C GLU A 47 -12.36 -32.01 11.60
N GLY A 48 -12.10 -31.36 12.75
CA GLY A 48 -11.35 -31.99 13.84
C GLY A 48 -12.00 -33.27 14.37
N ALA A 49 -13.34 -33.30 14.46
CA ALA A 49 -14.08 -34.49 14.85
C ALA A 49 -14.02 -35.62 13.82
N VAL A 50 -13.91 -35.30 12.52
CA VAL A 50 -13.69 -36.29 11.46
C VAL A 50 -12.28 -36.87 11.59
N LEU A 51 -11.25 -36.02 11.70
CA LEU A 51 -9.85 -36.46 11.85
C LEU A 51 -9.64 -37.33 13.09
N LYS A 52 -10.27 -36.99 14.22
CA LYS A 52 -10.24 -37.81 15.43
C LYS A 52 -10.88 -39.19 15.21
N ARG A 53 -11.98 -39.26 14.46
CA ARG A 53 -12.63 -40.53 14.09
C ARG A 53 -11.74 -41.36 13.16
N ASP A 54 -10.94 -40.70 12.34
CA ASP A 54 -9.95 -41.32 11.45
C ASP A 54 -8.64 -41.70 12.17
N GLY A 55 -8.55 -41.44 13.48
CA GLY A 55 -7.45 -41.89 14.35
C GLY A 55 -6.36 -40.86 14.63
N VAL A 56 -6.50 -39.61 14.18
CA VAL A 56 -5.58 -38.51 14.49
C VAL A 56 -5.71 -38.09 15.96
N ASP A 57 -4.59 -37.82 16.64
CA ASP A 57 -4.60 -37.31 18.02
C ASP A 57 -4.97 -35.82 18.06
N VAL A 58 -6.27 -35.55 18.26
CA VAL A 58 -6.85 -34.19 18.25
C VAL A 58 -7.23 -33.73 19.64
N VAL A 59 -6.75 -32.54 20.02
CA VAL A 59 -7.05 -31.86 21.28
C VAL A 59 -7.65 -30.48 21.04
N VAL A 60 -8.67 -30.13 21.82
CA VAL A 60 -9.23 -28.77 21.87
C VAL A 60 -8.43 -27.95 22.87
N ALA A 61 -7.61 -27.02 22.38
CA ALA A 61 -6.79 -26.15 23.22
C ALA A 61 -7.60 -24.96 23.75
N VAL A 62 -8.39 -24.30 22.89
CA VAL A 62 -9.33 -23.25 23.28
C VAL A 62 -10.41 -23.10 22.22
N VAL A 63 -11.67 -23.07 22.63
CA VAL A 63 -12.82 -22.82 21.75
C VAL A 63 -13.83 -21.95 22.49
N GLU A 64 -14.33 -20.92 21.81
CA GLU A 64 -15.40 -20.07 22.34
C GLU A 64 -16.73 -20.41 21.66
N THR A 65 -17.61 -21.08 22.40
CA THR A 65 -18.93 -21.50 21.87
C THR A 65 -19.91 -20.36 21.81
N HIS A 66 -19.72 -19.31 22.62
CA HIS A 66 -20.63 -18.18 22.77
C HIS A 66 -22.09 -18.67 22.95
N GLY A 67 -22.32 -19.70 23.77
CA GLY A 67 -23.66 -20.23 24.08
C GLY A 67 -24.40 -20.92 22.91
N ARG A 68 -23.70 -21.31 21.83
CA ARG A 68 -24.32 -21.95 20.66
C ARG A 68 -24.46 -23.46 20.88
N ALA A 69 -25.69 -23.93 21.09
CA ALA A 69 -26.01 -25.33 21.35
C ALA A 69 -25.47 -26.31 20.27
N GLU A 70 -25.55 -25.94 18.98
CA GLU A 70 -25.02 -26.78 17.88
C GLU A 70 -23.48 -26.91 17.92
N THR A 71 -22.77 -25.85 18.30
CA THR A 71 -21.31 -25.86 18.43
C THR A 71 -20.88 -26.59 19.72
N GLU A 72 -21.61 -26.41 20.81
CA GLU A 72 -21.39 -27.12 22.09
C GLU A 72 -21.56 -28.63 21.94
N ALA A 73 -22.55 -29.06 21.16
CA ALA A 73 -22.74 -30.48 20.86
C ALA A 73 -21.52 -31.13 20.18
N LEU A 74 -20.75 -30.38 19.39
CA LEU A 74 -19.52 -30.88 18.74
C LEU A 74 -18.33 -31.01 19.70
N LEU A 75 -18.38 -30.38 20.87
CA LEU A 75 -17.36 -30.53 21.91
C LEU A 75 -17.59 -31.81 22.75
N ALA A 76 -18.80 -32.38 22.73
CA ALA A 76 -19.09 -33.61 23.45
C ALA A 76 -18.24 -34.77 22.92
N GLY A 77 -17.42 -35.38 23.78
CA GLY A 77 -16.50 -36.46 23.42
C GLY A 77 -15.13 -36.00 22.87
N GLN A 78 -14.86 -34.69 22.84
CA GLN A 78 -13.53 -34.15 22.55
C GLN A 78 -12.65 -34.11 23.80
N GLU A 79 -11.33 -34.26 23.62
CA GLU A 79 -10.37 -33.98 24.71
C GLU A 79 -10.16 -32.47 24.75
N ILE A 80 -10.42 -31.84 25.90
CA ILE A 80 -10.34 -30.38 26.06
C ILE A 80 -9.32 -30.08 27.15
N ILE A 81 -8.34 -29.24 26.83
CA ILE A 81 -7.38 -28.74 27.82
C ILE A 81 -8.08 -27.73 28.73
N ALA A 82 -7.92 -27.89 30.04
CA ALA A 82 -8.48 -26.96 31.00
C ALA A 82 -7.88 -25.56 30.81
N ARG A 83 -8.73 -24.54 30.75
CA ARG A 83 -8.30 -23.14 30.62
C ARG A 83 -7.56 -22.71 31.88
N ARG A 84 -6.56 -21.84 31.72
CA ARG A 84 -5.82 -21.23 32.82
C ARG A 84 -6.58 -20.02 33.34
N GLU A 85 -6.77 -19.95 34.65
CA GLU A 85 -7.33 -18.76 35.31
C GLU A 85 -6.22 -17.73 35.60
N VAL A 86 -6.48 -16.47 35.25
CA VAL A 86 -5.59 -15.33 35.43
C VAL A 86 -6.35 -14.22 36.14
N GLU A 87 -5.86 -13.77 37.30
CA GLU A 87 -6.41 -12.61 38.01
C GLU A 87 -5.97 -11.31 37.32
N TYR A 88 -6.94 -10.54 36.85
CA TYR A 88 -6.70 -9.24 36.22
C TYR A 88 -7.66 -8.18 36.76
N ARG A 89 -7.13 -7.11 37.34
CA ARG A 89 -7.90 -5.97 37.90
C ARG A 89 -9.06 -6.37 38.84
N GLY A 90 -8.87 -7.42 39.63
CA GLY A 90 -9.88 -7.92 40.58
C GLY A 90 -10.97 -8.82 39.97
N GLN A 91 -10.83 -9.22 38.69
CA GLN A 91 -11.67 -10.22 38.04
C GLN A 91 -10.82 -11.42 37.61
N THR A 92 -11.37 -12.63 37.71
CA THR A 92 -10.73 -13.86 37.22
C THR A 92 -11.13 -14.08 35.77
N LEU A 93 -10.17 -14.01 34.85
CA LEU A 93 -10.35 -14.29 33.42
C LEU A 93 -9.77 -15.66 33.08
N THR A 94 -10.31 -16.34 32.07
CA THR A 94 -9.82 -17.64 31.61
C THR A 94 -9.12 -17.51 30.26
N GLU A 95 -7.96 -18.14 30.09
CA GLU A 95 -7.14 -18.11 28.86
C GLU A 95 -6.67 -19.52 28.46
N MET A 96 -6.24 -19.71 27.22
CA MET A 96 -5.60 -20.95 26.75
C MET A 96 -4.34 -21.27 27.57
N ASP A 97 -4.24 -22.51 28.08
CA ASP A 97 -3.01 -23.00 28.74
C ASP A 97 -2.03 -23.57 27.70
N LEU A 98 -1.22 -22.68 27.10
CA LEU A 98 -0.19 -23.06 26.12
C LEU A 98 0.78 -24.12 26.65
N ASP A 99 1.19 -24.01 27.91
CA ASP A 99 2.14 -24.94 28.54
C ASP A 99 1.54 -26.34 28.74
N ALA A 100 0.23 -26.43 28.97
CA ALA A 100 -0.46 -27.71 29.01
C ALA A 100 -0.55 -28.35 27.62
N VAL A 101 -0.83 -27.57 26.57
CA VAL A 101 -0.88 -28.07 25.18
C VAL A 101 0.50 -28.58 24.73
N LEU A 102 1.56 -27.80 24.96
CA LEU A 102 2.94 -28.19 24.63
C LEU A 102 3.38 -29.46 25.36
N ARG A 103 3.02 -29.62 26.64
CA ARG A 103 3.32 -30.85 27.40
C ARG A 103 2.51 -32.05 26.93
N ARG A 104 1.27 -31.83 26.48
CA ARG A 104 0.40 -32.88 25.93
C ARG A 104 0.86 -33.34 24.54
N ALA A 105 1.51 -32.46 23.78
CA ALA A 105 2.08 -32.71 22.46
C ALA A 105 1.14 -33.53 21.52
N PRO A 106 -0.09 -33.05 21.26
CA PRO A 106 -0.99 -33.72 20.33
C PRO A 106 -0.48 -33.61 18.88
N GLU A 107 -0.98 -34.47 18.00
CA GLU A 107 -0.74 -34.30 16.55
C GLU A 107 -1.44 -33.04 16.04
N LEU A 108 -2.65 -32.75 16.50
CA LEU A 108 -3.45 -31.58 16.10
C LEU A 108 -4.07 -30.86 17.31
N ALA A 109 -3.85 -29.55 17.40
CA ALA A 109 -4.52 -28.66 18.35
C ALA A 109 -5.56 -27.76 17.65
N LEU A 110 -6.78 -27.72 18.19
CA LEU A 110 -7.83 -26.79 17.74
C LEU A 110 -7.80 -25.52 18.62
N VAL A 111 -7.56 -24.36 17.99
CA VAL A 111 -7.36 -23.06 18.65
C VAL A 111 -8.28 -22.01 18.02
N ASP A 112 -9.35 -21.61 18.71
CA ASP A 112 -10.29 -20.61 18.22
C ASP A 112 -9.84 -19.15 18.48
N GLU A 113 -10.42 -18.22 17.74
CA GLU A 113 -10.14 -16.77 17.79
C GLU A 113 -8.65 -16.41 17.62
N TYR A 114 -8.08 -16.70 16.45
CA TYR A 114 -6.65 -16.52 16.16
C TYR A 114 -6.10 -15.10 16.43
N ALA A 115 -6.95 -14.08 16.27
CA ALA A 115 -6.60 -12.67 16.45
C ALA A 115 -6.66 -12.18 17.91
N HIS A 116 -7.11 -13.04 18.83
CA HIS A 116 -7.37 -12.69 20.21
C HIS A 116 -6.14 -12.07 20.89
N THR A 117 -6.40 -11.05 21.74
CA THR A 117 -5.37 -10.46 22.59
C THR A 117 -5.36 -11.17 23.94
N ASN A 118 -4.27 -11.86 24.25
CA ASN A 118 -4.17 -12.63 25.47
C ASN A 118 -4.21 -11.72 26.70
N VAL A 119 -4.70 -12.26 27.83
CA VAL A 119 -4.75 -11.54 29.11
C VAL A 119 -3.35 -11.09 29.54
N GLU A 120 -3.23 -9.86 30.05
CA GLU A 120 -1.97 -9.27 30.54
C GLU A 120 -1.37 -10.15 31.66
N GLY A 121 -0.14 -10.63 31.46
CA GLY A 121 0.51 -11.66 32.31
C GLY A 121 0.65 -13.03 31.65
N SER A 122 0.05 -13.24 30.48
CA SER A 122 0.29 -14.41 29.61
C SER A 122 1.68 -14.38 28.99
N ARG A 123 2.21 -15.54 28.56
CA ARG A 123 3.56 -15.66 27.96
C ARG A 123 3.72 -14.75 26.75
N HIS A 124 2.72 -14.73 25.87
CA HIS A 124 2.69 -13.85 24.71
C HIS A 124 1.50 -12.90 24.76
N PRO A 125 1.62 -11.67 24.22
CA PRO A 125 0.52 -10.72 24.16
C PRO A 125 -0.58 -11.08 23.15
N LYS A 126 -0.31 -11.96 22.17
CA LYS A 126 -1.26 -12.31 21.10
C LYS A 126 -1.35 -13.82 20.87
N ARG A 127 -2.56 -14.34 20.66
CA ARG A 127 -2.79 -15.80 20.47
C ARG A 127 -2.09 -16.37 19.23
N TRP A 128 -1.92 -15.59 18.17
CA TRP A 128 -1.16 -16.04 17.00
C TRP A 128 0.31 -16.34 17.30
N GLN A 129 0.88 -15.74 18.36
CA GLN A 129 2.24 -16.04 18.82
C GLN A 129 2.29 -17.35 19.60
N ASP A 130 1.24 -17.67 20.37
CA ASP A 130 1.11 -18.98 21.02
C ASP A 130 1.00 -20.11 19.98
N VAL A 131 0.19 -19.88 18.94
CA VAL A 131 0.07 -20.81 17.81
C VAL A 131 1.41 -20.96 17.08
N ALA A 132 2.17 -19.88 16.91
CA ALA A 132 3.49 -19.97 16.32
C ALA A 132 4.43 -20.87 17.16
N GLU A 133 4.38 -20.80 18.49
CA GLU A 133 5.15 -21.68 19.38
C GLU A 133 4.68 -23.15 19.27
N LEU A 134 3.37 -23.40 19.15
CA LEU A 134 2.84 -24.75 18.91
C LEU A 134 3.34 -25.36 17.60
N LEU A 135 3.31 -24.58 16.51
CA LEU A 135 3.79 -25.01 15.20
C LEU A 135 5.31 -25.28 15.24
N ASP A 136 6.08 -24.44 15.94
CA ASP A 136 7.53 -24.63 16.11
C ASP A 136 7.88 -25.87 16.93
N ALA A 137 6.96 -26.32 17.78
CA ALA A 137 7.06 -27.59 18.50
C ALA A 137 6.63 -28.82 17.67
N GLY A 138 6.26 -28.63 16.41
CA GLY A 138 5.83 -29.70 15.50
C GLY A 138 4.35 -30.11 15.63
N ILE A 139 3.53 -29.33 16.33
CA ILE A 139 2.09 -29.59 16.52
C ILE A 139 1.31 -28.90 15.40
N ASP A 140 0.46 -29.63 14.68
CA ASP A 140 -0.44 -29.02 13.69
C ASP A 140 -1.51 -28.19 14.40
N VAL A 141 -1.89 -27.04 13.83
CA VAL A 141 -2.88 -26.15 14.43
C VAL A 141 -3.97 -25.80 13.44
N TYR A 142 -5.22 -26.05 13.84
CA TYR A 142 -6.40 -25.55 13.14
C TYR A 142 -6.94 -24.35 13.91
N THR A 143 -7.15 -23.23 13.21
CA THR A 143 -7.54 -21.98 13.84
C THR A 143 -8.60 -21.23 13.04
N THR A 144 -9.33 -20.31 13.68
CA THR A 144 -10.34 -19.49 12.99
C THR A 144 -9.94 -18.03 12.93
N LEU A 145 -10.21 -17.40 11.78
CA LEU A 145 -9.87 -16.00 11.54
C LEU A 145 -10.96 -15.34 10.70
N ASN A 146 -11.32 -14.10 11.04
CA ASN A 146 -12.11 -13.28 10.13
C ASN A 146 -11.24 -12.30 9.36
N ILE A 147 -11.69 -11.93 8.16
CA ILE A 147 -10.96 -10.99 7.29
C ILE A 147 -10.73 -9.61 7.94
N GLN A 148 -11.62 -9.15 8.83
CA GLN A 148 -11.45 -7.86 9.50
C GLN A 148 -10.31 -7.81 10.52
N HIS A 149 -9.76 -8.96 10.92
CA HIS A 149 -8.62 -9.01 11.83
C HIS A 149 -7.28 -8.97 11.08
N VAL A 150 -7.27 -8.94 9.75
CA VAL A 150 -6.02 -8.82 8.99
C VAL A 150 -5.55 -7.36 9.02
N GLU A 151 -4.33 -7.14 9.50
CA GLU A 151 -3.79 -5.80 9.75
C GLU A 151 -3.82 -4.89 8.51
N SER A 152 -3.35 -5.35 7.35
CA SER A 152 -3.37 -4.56 6.11
C SER A 152 -4.76 -4.20 5.59
N LEU A 153 -5.80 -4.90 6.02
CA LEU A 153 -7.19 -4.68 5.59
C LEU A 153 -8.01 -3.89 6.62
N ASN A 154 -7.46 -3.62 7.80
CA ASN A 154 -8.20 -3.03 8.91
C ASN A 154 -8.74 -1.64 8.56
N ASP A 155 -7.89 -0.75 8.02
CA ASP A 155 -8.28 0.62 7.67
C ASP A 155 -9.29 0.66 6.51
N VAL A 156 -9.08 -0.20 5.51
CA VAL A 156 -9.99 -0.32 4.36
C VAL A 156 -11.37 -0.81 4.84
N ILE A 157 -11.40 -1.82 5.70
CA ILE A 157 -12.65 -2.37 6.26
C ILE A 157 -13.34 -1.36 7.17
N ALA A 158 -12.58 -0.64 8.00
CA ALA A 158 -13.11 0.40 8.87
C ALA A 158 -13.76 1.53 8.08
N SER A 159 -13.25 1.87 6.89
CA SER A 159 -13.78 2.96 6.05
C SER A 159 -15.26 2.78 5.67
N PHE A 160 -15.72 1.54 5.43
CA PHE A 160 -17.10 1.26 5.02
C PHE A 160 -17.94 0.56 6.10
N THR A 161 -17.32 -0.17 7.03
CA THR A 161 -18.04 -0.77 8.17
C THR A 161 -18.21 0.19 9.34
N ARG A 162 -17.41 1.25 9.42
CA ARG A 162 -17.33 2.21 10.55
C ARG A 162 -16.95 1.59 11.89
N VAL A 163 -16.44 0.35 11.88
CA VAL A 163 -16.00 -0.39 13.07
C VAL A 163 -14.49 -0.63 12.96
N ARG A 164 -13.69 -0.01 13.83
CA ARG A 164 -12.25 -0.30 13.94
C ARG A 164 -12.03 -1.50 14.85
N VAL A 165 -11.30 -2.50 14.36
CA VAL A 165 -11.00 -3.74 15.09
C VAL A 165 -9.63 -3.62 15.74
N ARG A 166 -9.54 -3.79 17.07
CA ARG A 166 -8.27 -3.68 17.82
C ARG A 166 -7.44 -4.96 17.83
N GLU A 167 -8.11 -6.09 17.60
CA GLU A 167 -7.51 -7.41 17.58
C GLU A 167 -7.10 -7.76 16.15
N THR A 168 -5.81 -7.66 15.87
CA THR A 168 -5.25 -7.89 14.53
C THR A 168 -4.19 -8.97 14.51
N VAL A 169 -4.01 -9.56 13.33
CA VAL A 169 -2.92 -10.47 12.97
C VAL A 169 -2.14 -9.87 11.80
N PRO A 170 -0.80 -10.02 11.78
CA PRO A 170 0.01 -9.55 10.67
C PRO A 170 -0.23 -10.40 9.41
N ASP A 171 -0.04 -9.84 8.23
CA ASP A 171 -0.24 -10.53 6.95
C ASP A 171 0.63 -11.78 6.77
N SER A 172 1.77 -11.84 7.44
CA SER A 172 2.71 -12.96 7.39
C SER A 172 2.13 -14.27 7.95
N VAL A 173 1.07 -14.23 8.77
CA VAL A 173 0.45 -15.46 9.32
C VAL A 173 -0.18 -16.35 8.26
N PHE A 174 -0.45 -15.80 7.07
CA PHE A 174 -0.98 -16.55 5.94
C PHE A 174 0.15 -17.21 5.12
N GLU A 175 1.42 -16.91 5.40
CA GLU A 175 2.53 -17.48 4.65
C GLU A 175 2.70 -18.96 5.00
N GLY A 176 2.29 -19.79 4.05
CA GLY A 176 2.45 -21.22 4.13
C GLY A 176 1.40 -21.96 4.96
N ALA A 177 0.35 -21.26 5.40
CA ALA A 177 -0.85 -21.83 6.00
C ALA A 177 -1.84 -22.32 4.92
N GLU A 178 -2.54 -23.42 5.17
CA GLU A 178 -3.67 -23.87 4.37
C GLU A 178 -4.90 -23.00 4.71
N ILE A 179 -5.52 -22.35 3.73
CA ILE A 179 -6.74 -21.56 3.96
C ILE A 179 -7.96 -22.32 3.51
N LYS A 180 -8.88 -22.56 4.45
CA LYS A 180 -10.23 -23.05 4.15
C LYS A 180 -11.22 -21.90 4.30
N LEU A 181 -11.79 -21.46 3.18
CA LEU A 181 -12.80 -20.41 3.19
C LEU A 181 -14.14 -20.99 3.69
N VAL A 182 -14.66 -20.39 4.75
CA VAL A 182 -16.01 -20.66 5.27
C VAL A 182 -16.91 -19.52 4.80
N ASP A 183 -17.53 -19.73 3.64
CA ASP A 183 -18.37 -18.75 2.97
C ASP A 183 -19.85 -19.00 3.25
N LEU A 184 -20.59 -17.93 3.52
CA LEU A 184 -22.04 -17.93 3.66
C LEU A 184 -22.58 -16.70 2.91
N PRO A 185 -23.58 -16.84 2.03
CA PRO A 185 -24.18 -15.70 1.35
C PRO A 185 -24.66 -14.63 2.34
N PRO A 186 -24.51 -13.32 2.03
CA PRO A 186 -24.90 -12.24 2.92
C PRO A 186 -26.35 -12.33 3.41
N ASP A 187 -27.29 -12.71 2.54
CA ASP A 187 -28.70 -12.85 2.88
C ASP A 187 -28.92 -13.97 3.92
N GLU A 188 -28.25 -15.11 3.77
CA GLU A 188 -28.30 -16.23 4.71
C GLU A 188 -27.65 -15.90 6.05
N LEU A 189 -26.55 -15.13 6.05
CA LEU A 189 -25.92 -14.68 7.30
C LEU A 189 -26.83 -13.72 8.06
N ILE A 190 -27.51 -12.82 7.36
CA ILE A 190 -28.50 -11.90 7.93
C ILE A 190 -29.69 -12.68 8.49
N ASP A 191 -30.17 -13.70 7.77
CA ASP A 191 -31.27 -14.53 8.26
C ASP A 191 -30.87 -15.40 9.46
N ARG A 192 -29.64 -15.93 9.50
CA ARG A 192 -29.11 -16.59 10.71
C ARG A 192 -29.00 -15.64 11.90
N LEU A 193 -28.71 -14.36 11.67
CA LEU A 193 -28.69 -13.33 12.72
C LEU A 193 -30.11 -13.04 13.24
N LYS A 194 -31.11 -12.93 12.34
CA LYS A 194 -32.53 -12.74 12.71
C LYS A 194 -33.09 -13.94 13.46
N ASP A 195 -32.68 -15.15 13.10
CA ASP A 195 -33.05 -16.40 13.75
C ASP A 195 -32.38 -16.58 15.14
N GLY A 196 -31.52 -15.65 15.57
CA GLY A 196 -30.79 -15.73 16.84
C GLY A 196 -29.67 -16.78 16.87
N LYS A 197 -29.26 -17.31 15.70
CA LYS A 197 -28.20 -18.33 15.56
C LYS A 197 -26.78 -17.75 15.59
N VAL A 198 -26.66 -16.42 15.55
CA VAL A 198 -25.42 -15.65 15.72
C VAL A 198 -25.64 -14.70 16.90
N TYR A 199 -24.86 -14.89 17.97
CA TYR A 199 -25.01 -14.34 19.33
C TYR A 199 -25.47 -12.86 19.46
N VAL A 200 -26.14 -12.55 20.58
CA VAL A 200 -26.48 -11.20 21.06
C VAL A 200 -26.29 -11.11 22.58
N PRO A 201 -25.47 -10.17 23.11
CA PRO A 201 -25.77 -9.47 24.36
C PRO A 201 -26.59 -8.21 24.04
N GLN A 202 -27.58 -7.89 24.88
CA GLN A 202 -28.52 -6.76 24.73
C GLN A 202 -27.85 -5.37 24.60
N GLU A 203 -26.53 -5.30 24.79
CA GLU A 203 -25.73 -4.07 24.73
C GLU A 203 -25.08 -3.79 23.35
N ALA A 204 -25.09 -4.73 22.39
CA ALA A 204 -24.36 -4.60 21.12
C ALA A 204 -25.22 -4.54 19.83
N SER A 205 -26.56 -4.69 19.90
CA SER A 205 -27.39 -4.91 18.70
C SER A 205 -27.47 -3.74 17.70
N ARG A 206 -27.19 -2.48 18.10
CA ARG A 206 -27.31 -1.32 17.20
C ARG A 206 -26.06 -1.03 16.36
N ALA A 207 -24.86 -1.21 16.91
CA ALA A 207 -23.61 -1.01 16.17
C ALA A 207 -23.39 -2.08 15.08
N LEU A 208 -23.95 -3.27 15.30
CA LEU A 208 -23.88 -4.41 14.40
C LEU A 208 -24.77 -4.25 13.15
N GLY A 209 -25.81 -3.40 13.17
CA GLY A 209 -26.72 -3.22 12.03
C GLY A 209 -26.05 -2.65 10.78
N HIS A 210 -25.06 -1.76 10.95
CA HIS A 210 -24.24 -1.28 9.82
C HIS A 210 -23.22 -2.33 9.38
N PHE A 211 -22.58 -3.04 10.31
CA PHE A 211 -21.61 -4.09 10.02
C PHE A 211 -22.23 -5.26 9.22
N PHE A 212 -23.40 -5.75 9.64
CA PHE A 212 -24.14 -6.84 8.98
C PHE A 212 -25.10 -6.37 7.88
N SER A 213 -24.82 -5.24 7.24
CA SER A 213 -25.59 -4.81 6.07
C SER A 213 -25.17 -5.60 4.82
N LYS A 214 -26.10 -5.86 3.90
CA LYS A 214 -25.82 -6.61 2.66
C LYS A 214 -24.63 -6.05 1.84
N PRO A 215 -24.48 -4.71 1.66
CA PRO A 215 -23.33 -4.17 0.95
C PRO A 215 -22.00 -4.43 1.68
N ASN A 216 -21.96 -4.24 3.00
CA ASN A 216 -20.76 -4.43 3.80
C ASN A 216 -20.34 -5.91 3.86
N LEU A 217 -21.30 -6.81 4.04
CA LEU A 217 -21.05 -8.25 4.01
C LEU A 217 -20.61 -8.73 2.63
N SER A 218 -21.10 -8.11 1.55
CA SER A 218 -20.67 -8.42 0.18
C SER A 218 -19.22 -7.99 -0.05
N ALA A 219 -18.84 -6.81 0.42
CA ALA A 219 -17.46 -6.32 0.36
C ALA A 219 -16.50 -7.18 1.22
N LEU A 220 -16.89 -7.52 2.45
CA LEU A 220 -16.12 -8.43 3.31
C LEU A 220 -15.97 -9.83 2.69
N ARG A 221 -17.02 -10.34 2.04
CA ARG A 221 -16.99 -11.62 1.32
C ARG A 221 -16.04 -11.57 0.12
N GLU A 222 -16.09 -10.49 -0.66
CA GLU A 222 -15.15 -10.27 -1.77
C GLU A 222 -13.69 -10.23 -1.27
N MET A 223 -13.43 -9.50 -0.19
CA MET A 223 -12.08 -9.43 0.41
C MET A 223 -11.62 -10.80 0.92
N ALA A 224 -12.49 -11.57 1.56
CA ALA A 224 -12.17 -12.92 2.04
C ALA A 224 -11.89 -13.89 0.88
N LEU A 225 -12.71 -13.85 -0.18
CA LEU A 225 -12.51 -14.64 -1.41
C LEU A 225 -11.18 -14.28 -2.09
N ARG A 226 -10.89 -12.98 -2.23
CA ARG A 226 -9.65 -12.50 -2.83
C ARG A 226 -8.43 -12.91 -2.01
N ARG A 227 -8.51 -12.84 -0.67
CA ARG A 227 -7.42 -13.27 0.21
C ARG A 227 -7.18 -14.77 0.13
N ALA A 228 -8.24 -15.57 0.10
CA ALA A 228 -8.15 -17.01 -0.10
C ALA A 228 -7.50 -17.35 -1.45
N ALA A 229 -7.93 -16.69 -2.53
CA ALA A 229 -7.36 -16.87 -3.87
C ALA A 229 -5.85 -16.56 -3.90
N LEU A 230 -5.44 -15.40 -3.36
CA LEU A 230 -4.02 -15.02 -3.28
C LEU A 230 -3.15 -16.02 -2.51
N SER A 231 -3.72 -16.69 -1.51
CA SER A 231 -3.01 -17.71 -0.73
C SER A 231 -2.88 -19.03 -1.49
N VAL A 232 -3.93 -19.45 -2.19
CA VAL A 232 -3.92 -20.63 -3.07
C VAL A 232 -2.88 -20.45 -4.17
N ASP A 233 -2.82 -19.26 -4.78
CA ASP A 233 -1.83 -18.92 -5.80
C ASP A 233 -0.40 -19.05 -5.25
N ARG A 234 -0.14 -18.53 -4.04
CA ARG A 234 1.17 -18.59 -3.40
C ARG A 234 1.57 -20.03 -3.03
N GLN A 235 0.65 -20.83 -2.52
CA GLN A 235 0.87 -22.23 -2.19
C GLN A 235 1.16 -23.07 -3.44
N MET A 236 0.39 -22.87 -4.51
CA MET A 236 0.62 -23.51 -5.81
C MET A 236 2.01 -23.14 -6.38
N LEU A 237 2.41 -21.87 -6.30
CA LEU A 237 3.73 -21.41 -6.76
C LEU A 237 4.88 -22.10 -5.99
N HIS A 238 4.74 -22.26 -4.67
CA HIS A 238 5.71 -22.96 -3.84
C HIS A 238 5.83 -24.46 -4.19
N ASP A 239 4.71 -25.14 -4.40
CA ASP A 239 4.69 -26.56 -4.75
C ASP A 239 5.27 -26.82 -6.16
N LEU A 240 5.05 -25.88 -7.09
CA LEU A 240 5.63 -25.93 -8.43
C LEU A 240 7.15 -25.72 -8.42
N ASP A 241 7.65 -24.79 -7.60
CA ASP A 241 9.08 -24.53 -7.42
C ASP A 241 9.81 -25.72 -6.76
N ALA A 242 9.18 -26.37 -5.76
CA ALA A 242 9.71 -27.57 -5.11
C ALA A 242 9.75 -28.78 -6.03
N ARG A 243 8.78 -28.93 -6.94
CA ARG A 243 8.71 -30.02 -7.93
C ARG A 243 9.49 -29.75 -9.22
N GLY A 244 10.14 -28.60 -9.36
CA GLY A 244 10.92 -28.24 -10.55
C GLY A 244 10.08 -28.05 -11.82
N LEU A 245 8.75 -27.88 -11.68
CA LEU A 245 7.81 -27.70 -12.77
C LEU A 245 7.76 -26.22 -13.15
N ALA A 246 8.69 -25.79 -14.01
CA ALA A 246 8.67 -24.47 -14.60
C ALA A 246 7.58 -24.38 -15.69
N GLY A 247 6.36 -24.10 -15.27
CA GLY A 247 5.23 -23.71 -16.12
C GLY A 247 4.70 -22.33 -15.75
N THR A 248 4.24 -21.58 -16.75
CA THR A 248 3.61 -20.25 -16.69
C THR A 248 2.20 -20.28 -16.09
N TYR A 249 1.99 -20.98 -14.99
CA TYR A 249 0.78 -20.79 -14.19
C TYR A 249 0.99 -19.57 -13.28
N ALA A 250 0.69 -18.39 -13.81
CA ALA A 250 0.61 -17.15 -13.05
C ALA A 250 -0.86 -16.74 -12.94
N ALA A 251 -1.40 -16.70 -11.73
CA ALA A 251 -2.78 -16.28 -11.46
C ALA A 251 -3.01 -14.76 -11.57
N GLY A 252 -2.19 -14.05 -12.36
CA GLY A 252 -2.28 -12.61 -12.57
C GLY A 252 -1.37 -12.14 -13.69
N GLU A 253 -1.80 -11.08 -14.38
CA GLU A 253 -1.05 -10.46 -15.48
C GLU A 253 0.21 -9.76 -14.97
N ARG A 254 1.32 -9.87 -15.70
CA ARG A 254 2.62 -9.22 -15.40
C ARG A 254 3.21 -8.66 -16.68
N ILE A 255 3.44 -7.35 -16.69
CA ILE A 255 3.82 -6.64 -17.91
C ILE A 255 5.31 -6.32 -17.89
N LEU A 256 5.98 -6.59 -19.00
CA LEU A 256 7.36 -6.19 -19.24
C LEU A 256 7.40 -5.23 -20.43
N VAL A 257 8.00 -4.05 -20.29
CA VAL A 257 8.25 -3.12 -21.40
C VAL A 257 9.74 -3.03 -21.69
N ALA A 258 10.13 -3.31 -22.94
CA ALA A 258 11.53 -3.22 -23.35
C ALA A 258 11.85 -1.82 -23.89
N ILE A 259 12.85 -1.17 -23.28
CA ILE A 259 13.32 0.16 -23.64
C ILE A 259 14.60 0.04 -24.47
N SER A 260 14.64 0.76 -25.60
CA SER A 260 15.75 0.78 -26.56
C SER A 260 16.21 2.21 -26.86
N GLU A 261 17.31 2.34 -27.60
CA GLU A 261 17.88 3.62 -28.04
C GLU A 261 17.03 4.40 -29.06
N GLN A 262 15.99 3.76 -29.57
CA GLN A 262 15.15 4.26 -30.65
C GLN A 262 14.23 5.40 -30.17
N PRO A 263 13.85 6.35 -31.06
CA PRO A 263 12.80 7.33 -30.79
C PRO A 263 11.47 6.66 -30.39
N GLY A 264 10.63 7.35 -29.62
CA GLY A 264 9.30 6.86 -29.19
C GLY A 264 9.28 5.96 -27.94
N ALA A 265 10.38 5.90 -27.19
CA ALA A 265 10.46 5.17 -25.93
C ALA A 265 9.49 5.69 -24.85
N ASP A 266 9.18 6.98 -24.87
CA ASP A 266 8.18 7.62 -24.01
C ASP A 266 6.75 7.13 -24.31
N ALA A 267 6.39 6.99 -25.59
CA ALA A 267 5.10 6.44 -26.01
C ALA A 267 4.94 4.97 -25.61
N LEU A 268 6.02 4.19 -25.67
CA LEU A 268 6.06 2.82 -25.16
C LEU A 268 5.74 2.76 -23.67
N VAL A 269 6.41 3.59 -22.86
CA VAL A 269 6.22 3.65 -21.41
C VAL A 269 4.79 4.08 -21.05
N ARG A 270 4.25 5.11 -21.70
CA ARG A 270 2.85 5.55 -21.45
C ARG A 270 1.83 4.47 -21.82
N THR A 271 2.08 3.71 -22.88
CA THR A 271 1.17 2.63 -23.27
C THR A 271 1.28 1.44 -22.32
N ALA A 272 2.48 1.12 -21.85
CA ALA A 272 2.69 0.12 -20.81
C ALA A 272 1.96 0.47 -19.52
N LYS A 273 2.03 1.74 -19.07
CA LYS A 273 1.26 2.22 -17.92
C LYS A 273 -0.25 2.07 -18.11
N ARG A 274 -0.80 2.48 -19.25
CA ARG A 274 -2.24 2.31 -19.55
C ARG A 274 -2.67 0.84 -19.53
N LEU A 275 -1.85 -0.07 -20.06
CA LEU A 275 -2.14 -1.50 -20.05
C LEU A 275 -2.05 -2.07 -18.62
N ALA A 276 -1.06 -1.61 -17.85
CA ALA A 276 -0.89 -2.00 -16.46
C ALA A 276 -2.08 -1.57 -15.59
N ASP A 277 -2.57 -0.34 -15.76
CA ASP A 277 -3.75 0.14 -15.05
C ASP A 277 -5.02 -0.61 -15.45
N GLY A 278 -5.19 -0.89 -16.76
CA GLY A 278 -6.33 -1.64 -17.26
C GLY A 278 -6.38 -3.10 -16.81
N LEU A 279 -5.22 -3.74 -16.63
CA LEU A 279 -5.09 -5.12 -16.16
C LEU A 279 -4.87 -5.21 -14.64
N ASN A 280 -4.77 -4.07 -13.95
CA ASN A 280 -4.34 -3.96 -12.55
C ASN A 280 -3.09 -4.81 -12.25
N ALA A 281 -2.11 -4.73 -13.16
CA ALA A 281 -0.95 -5.61 -13.23
C ALA A 281 0.34 -4.87 -12.85
N PRO A 282 1.24 -5.48 -12.07
CA PRO A 282 2.57 -4.94 -11.88
C PRO A 282 3.33 -4.93 -13.22
N TRP A 283 4.11 -3.88 -13.44
CA TRP A 283 4.86 -3.71 -14.68
C TRP A 283 6.32 -3.34 -14.43
N THR A 284 7.19 -3.86 -15.30
CA THR A 284 8.64 -3.62 -15.26
C THR A 284 9.09 -3.00 -16.58
N ALA A 285 9.90 -1.94 -16.49
CA ALA A 285 10.62 -1.37 -17.62
C ALA A 285 12.06 -1.91 -17.65
N VAL A 286 12.45 -2.57 -18.74
CA VAL A 286 13.75 -3.21 -18.87
C VAL A 286 14.57 -2.64 -20.03
N HIS A 287 15.83 -2.28 -19.77
CA HIS A 287 16.83 -2.05 -20.81
C HIS A 287 17.81 -3.22 -20.85
N ILE A 288 18.03 -3.81 -22.03
CA ILE A 288 19.05 -4.86 -22.19
C ILE A 288 20.35 -4.23 -22.66
N GLU A 289 21.34 -4.21 -21.78
CA GLU A 289 22.67 -3.71 -22.08
C GLU A 289 23.47 -4.78 -22.85
N THR A 290 23.96 -4.43 -24.03
CA THR A 290 24.73 -5.33 -24.90
C THR A 290 26.10 -4.73 -25.20
N PRO A 291 27.07 -5.49 -25.76
CA PRO A 291 28.36 -4.92 -26.16
C PRO A 291 28.28 -3.76 -27.17
N ARG A 292 27.13 -3.58 -27.83
CA ARG A 292 26.89 -2.44 -28.71
C ARG A 292 26.52 -1.16 -27.95
N SER A 293 25.97 -1.30 -26.75
CA SER A 293 25.55 -0.19 -25.89
C SER A 293 26.71 0.74 -25.52
N GLU A 294 27.95 0.22 -25.44
CA GLU A 294 29.16 1.03 -25.24
C GLU A 294 29.38 2.05 -26.37
N ASN A 295 28.93 1.75 -27.59
CA ASN A 295 29.14 2.60 -28.77
C ASN A 295 27.93 3.49 -29.10
N PHE A 296 26.90 3.53 -28.24
CA PHE A 296 25.77 4.44 -28.43
C PHE A 296 26.23 5.89 -28.31
N ASP A 297 25.65 6.75 -29.16
CA ASP A 297 25.84 8.19 -29.05
C ASP A 297 25.21 8.73 -27.76
N GLU A 298 25.60 9.94 -27.37
CA GLU A 298 25.14 10.55 -26.13
C GLU A 298 23.62 10.78 -26.14
N ASP A 299 23.03 11.05 -27.31
CA ASP A 299 21.58 11.24 -27.46
C ASP A 299 20.80 9.94 -27.27
N ALA A 300 21.29 8.80 -27.78
CA ALA A 300 20.72 7.48 -27.53
C ALA A 300 20.69 7.14 -26.04
N LYS A 301 21.79 7.35 -25.34
CA LYS A 301 21.89 7.08 -23.90
C LYS A 301 20.94 7.97 -23.09
N ARG A 302 20.84 9.26 -23.44
CA ARG A 302 19.87 10.20 -22.83
C ARG A 302 18.43 9.75 -23.04
N ARG A 303 18.06 9.27 -24.23
CA ARG A 303 16.70 8.76 -24.51
C ARG A 303 16.34 7.56 -23.64
N ILE A 304 17.26 6.61 -23.48
CA ILE A 304 17.05 5.44 -22.62
C ILE A 304 16.83 5.87 -21.17
N ALA A 305 17.70 6.75 -20.66
CA ALA A 305 17.59 7.27 -19.29
C ALA A 305 16.27 8.01 -19.04
N ALA A 306 15.86 8.88 -19.96
CA ALA A 306 14.60 9.61 -19.87
C ALA A 306 13.38 8.67 -19.86
N ALA A 307 13.38 7.62 -20.69
CA ALA A 307 12.31 6.65 -20.73
C ALA A 307 12.23 5.79 -19.46
N LEU A 308 13.38 5.36 -18.92
CA LEU A 308 13.44 4.63 -17.65
C LEU A 308 12.93 5.53 -16.51
N SER A 309 13.40 6.79 -16.43
CA SER A 309 12.92 7.78 -15.45
C SER A 309 11.40 7.96 -15.48
N LEU A 310 10.84 8.14 -16.68
CA LEU A 310 9.40 8.23 -16.88
C LEU A 310 8.67 6.96 -16.42
N ALA A 311 9.27 5.79 -16.60
CA ALA A 311 8.67 4.54 -16.14
C ALA A 311 8.63 4.48 -14.60
N ALA A 312 9.71 4.86 -13.89
CA ALA A 312 9.72 4.93 -12.43
C ALA A 312 8.66 5.89 -11.88
N THR A 313 8.56 7.10 -12.44
CA THR A 313 7.58 8.10 -11.97
C THR A 313 6.14 7.64 -12.17
N LEU A 314 5.90 6.75 -13.14
CA LEU A 314 4.60 6.11 -13.38
C LEU A 314 4.40 4.80 -12.60
N GLY A 315 5.33 4.44 -11.71
CA GLY A 315 5.23 3.27 -10.83
C GLY A 315 5.75 1.96 -11.43
N ALA A 316 6.56 2.00 -12.48
CA ALA A 316 7.23 0.80 -13.01
C ALA A 316 8.42 0.40 -12.14
N THR A 317 8.66 -0.90 -12.00
CA THR A 317 9.98 -1.39 -11.57
C THR A 317 10.97 -1.23 -12.73
N ILE A 318 12.15 -0.66 -12.49
CA ILE A 318 13.17 -0.48 -13.54
C ILE A 318 14.25 -1.56 -13.42
N ALA A 319 14.70 -2.11 -14.54
CA ALA A 319 15.85 -3.00 -14.59
C ALA A 319 16.75 -2.72 -15.80
N THR A 320 18.07 -2.72 -15.60
CA THR A 320 19.05 -2.78 -16.69
C THR A 320 19.76 -4.11 -16.63
N ILE A 321 19.58 -4.95 -17.65
CA ILE A 321 20.06 -6.33 -17.65
C ILE A 321 21.22 -6.48 -18.63
N PRO A 322 22.44 -6.81 -18.15
CA PRO A 322 23.55 -7.10 -19.04
C PRO A 322 23.32 -8.44 -19.76
N SER A 323 23.47 -8.44 -21.08
CA SER A 323 23.33 -9.65 -21.89
C SER A 323 24.16 -9.61 -23.17
N GLU A 324 24.49 -10.78 -23.71
CA GLU A 324 25.21 -10.90 -24.99
C GLU A 324 24.39 -10.39 -26.17
N ASN A 325 23.06 -10.55 -26.07
CA ASN A 325 22.13 -10.10 -27.07
C ASN A 325 20.77 -9.80 -26.43
N VAL A 326 20.01 -8.92 -27.07
CA VAL A 326 18.71 -8.45 -26.58
C VAL A 326 17.72 -9.60 -26.38
N ILE A 327 17.72 -10.61 -27.26
CA ILE A 327 16.78 -11.74 -27.21
C ILE A 327 17.01 -12.60 -25.96
N ALA A 328 18.27 -12.95 -25.68
CA ALA A 328 18.64 -13.75 -24.52
C ALA A 328 18.35 -12.99 -23.22
N GLY A 329 18.65 -11.69 -23.17
CA GLY A 329 18.33 -10.83 -22.03
C GLY A 329 16.83 -10.74 -21.77
N LEU A 330 16.03 -10.45 -22.81
CA LEU A 330 14.57 -10.38 -22.68
C LEU A 330 13.97 -11.73 -22.27
N ARG A 331 14.43 -12.85 -22.85
CA ARG A 331 13.96 -14.18 -22.47
C ARG A 331 14.24 -14.49 -21.00
N GLY A 332 15.47 -14.23 -20.55
CA GLY A 332 15.84 -14.39 -19.15
C GLY A 332 14.94 -13.58 -18.23
N GLN A 333 14.61 -12.34 -18.62
CA GLN A 333 13.73 -11.48 -17.83
C GLN A 333 12.26 -11.91 -17.85
N ILE A 334 11.75 -12.35 -19.00
CA ILE A 334 10.40 -12.90 -19.14
C ILE A 334 10.25 -14.13 -18.25
N GLU A 335 11.23 -15.03 -18.23
CA GLU A 335 11.21 -16.23 -17.39
C GLU A 335 11.36 -15.89 -15.90
N ALA A 336 12.32 -15.02 -15.55
CA ALA A 336 12.58 -14.64 -14.16
C ALA A 336 11.39 -13.90 -13.52
N GLN A 337 10.73 -13.02 -14.27
CA GLN A 337 9.57 -12.28 -13.78
C GLN A 337 8.24 -12.97 -14.08
N ARG A 338 8.25 -14.11 -14.79
CA ARG A 338 7.07 -14.80 -15.32
C ARG A 338 6.12 -13.82 -16.03
N ALA A 339 6.68 -12.98 -16.90
CA ALA A 339 5.92 -11.97 -17.63
C ALA A 339 4.91 -12.63 -18.57
N THR A 340 3.65 -12.19 -18.51
CA THR A 340 2.55 -12.65 -19.39
C THR A 340 2.39 -11.74 -20.60
N GLN A 341 2.80 -10.47 -20.47
CA GLN A 341 2.70 -9.45 -21.50
C GLN A 341 4.09 -8.83 -21.74
N LEU A 342 4.49 -8.70 -23.00
CA LEU A 342 5.70 -8.00 -23.41
C LEU A 342 5.34 -6.84 -24.34
N ILE A 343 5.80 -5.63 -24.04
CA ILE A 343 5.63 -4.44 -24.86
C ILE A 343 6.97 -4.05 -25.47
N ILE A 344 7.02 -3.95 -26.80
CA ILE A 344 8.22 -3.60 -27.56
C ILE A 344 7.92 -2.61 -28.68
N GLY A 345 8.90 -1.78 -29.02
CA GLY A 345 8.83 -0.91 -30.20
C GLY A 345 9.08 -1.69 -31.50
N ARG A 346 8.50 -1.23 -32.61
CA ARG A 346 8.82 -1.76 -33.94
C ARG A 346 10.29 -1.48 -34.32
N SER A 347 11.03 -2.52 -34.71
CA SER A 347 12.40 -2.40 -35.21
C SER A 347 12.44 -1.79 -36.61
N GLN A 348 13.27 -0.77 -36.83
CA GLN A 348 13.49 -0.10 -38.14
C GLN A 348 14.77 -0.60 -38.84
N ARG A 349 14.99 -1.92 -38.96
CA ARG A 349 16.21 -2.48 -39.58
C ARG A 349 16.00 -2.84 -41.05
N SER A 350 17.08 -2.81 -41.84
CA SER A 350 16.99 -3.14 -43.27
C SER A 350 16.61 -4.61 -43.49
N TRP A 351 15.88 -4.88 -44.57
CA TRP A 351 15.38 -6.22 -44.89
C TRP A 351 16.49 -7.28 -45.03
N TRP A 352 17.69 -6.89 -45.50
CA TRP A 352 18.86 -7.78 -45.55
C TRP A 352 19.37 -8.19 -44.16
N PHE A 353 19.25 -7.29 -43.17
CA PHE A 353 19.62 -7.59 -41.79
C PHE A 353 18.64 -8.57 -41.16
N GLU A 354 17.34 -8.37 -41.39
CA GLU A 354 16.27 -9.27 -40.93
C GLU A 354 16.39 -10.66 -41.55
N LEU A 355 16.76 -10.77 -42.83
CA LEU A 355 16.99 -12.05 -43.49
C LEU A 355 18.16 -12.84 -42.86
N ARG A 356 19.20 -12.15 -42.37
CA ARG A 356 20.40 -12.78 -41.79
C ARG A 356 20.29 -13.08 -40.29
N HIS A 357 19.58 -12.26 -39.52
CA HIS A 357 19.52 -12.36 -38.05
C HIS A 357 18.12 -12.68 -37.49
N GLY A 358 17.09 -12.72 -38.34
CA GLY A 358 15.69 -12.90 -37.96
C GLY A 358 15.07 -11.66 -37.30
N SER A 359 13.75 -11.71 -37.09
CA SER A 359 13.02 -10.72 -36.28
C SER A 359 13.11 -11.08 -34.79
N VAL A 360 13.43 -10.09 -33.95
CA VAL A 360 13.44 -10.21 -32.48
C VAL A 360 12.06 -10.64 -31.98
N VAL A 361 11.00 -10.05 -32.54
CA VAL A 361 9.60 -10.34 -32.21
C VAL A 361 9.27 -11.79 -32.54
N GLU A 362 9.61 -12.23 -33.74
CA GLU A 362 9.27 -13.57 -34.21
C GLU A 362 10.06 -14.67 -33.47
N THR A 363 11.30 -14.37 -33.08
CA THR A 363 12.12 -15.30 -32.28
C THR A 363 11.63 -15.41 -30.83
N LEU A 364 11.08 -14.33 -30.26
CA LEU A 364 10.47 -14.34 -28.93
C LEU A 364 9.11 -15.07 -28.93
N ILE A 365 8.28 -14.87 -29.96
CA ILE A 365 7.00 -15.57 -30.13
C ILE A 365 7.22 -17.08 -30.35
N ARG A 366 8.21 -17.49 -31.15
CA ARG A 366 8.51 -18.93 -31.37
C ARG A 366 9.01 -19.65 -30.11
N GLY A 367 9.54 -18.92 -29.13
CA GLY A 367 10.12 -19.48 -27.90
C GLY A 367 9.18 -19.50 -26.69
N SER A 368 8.02 -18.84 -26.75
CA SER A 368 7.15 -18.58 -25.59
C SER A 368 5.70 -18.90 -25.96
N ARG A 369 5.08 -19.91 -25.33
CA ARG A 369 3.71 -20.33 -25.70
C ARG A 369 2.60 -19.43 -25.13
N ASP A 370 2.85 -18.76 -24.01
CA ASP A 370 1.83 -18.00 -23.25
C ASP A 370 2.17 -16.50 -23.09
N LEU A 371 3.04 -15.95 -23.95
CA LEU A 371 3.44 -14.53 -23.88
C LEU A 371 2.70 -13.70 -24.93
N ALA A 372 1.89 -12.73 -24.51
CA ALA A 372 1.29 -11.74 -25.39
C ALA A 372 2.32 -10.64 -25.72
N VAL A 373 2.66 -10.46 -27.00
CA VAL A 373 3.63 -9.44 -27.43
C VAL A 373 2.92 -8.28 -28.12
N HIS A 374 2.98 -7.09 -27.52
CA HIS A 374 2.45 -5.84 -28.06
C HIS A 374 3.54 -5.05 -28.76
N VAL A 375 3.37 -4.81 -30.06
CA VAL A 375 4.31 -4.02 -30.86
C VAL A 375 3.75 -2.63 -31.10
N ILE A 376 4.39 -1.61 -30.54
CA ILE A 376 3.94 -0.21 -30.68
C ILE A 376 4.65 0.44 -31.87
N PRO A 377 3.90 1.09 -32.79
CA PRO A 377 4.50 1.88 -33.87
C PRO A 377 5.24 3.08 -33.29
N SER A 378 6.46 3.35 -33.76
CA SER A 378 7.21 4.55 -33.41
C SER A 378 7.02 5.61 -34.52
N PRO A 379 6.89 6.91 -34.20
CA PRO A 379 6.75 7.96 -35.21
C PRO A 379 7.96 7.98 -36.16
N GLU A 380 7.68 7.94 -37.46
CA GLU A 380 8.69 7.94 -38.53
C GLU A 380 9.54 9.22 -38.45
N THR A 381 10.80 9.10 -38.05
CA THR A 381 11.80 10.15 -38.24
C THR A 381 13.13 9.56 -38.68
N ALA A 382 13.58 10.10 -39.82
CA ALA A 382 14.86 9.97 -40.52
C ALA A 382 15.82 8.83 -40.15
N THR A 383 16.09 8.00 -41.17
CA THR A 383 17.21 7.06 -41.24
C THR A 383 18.53 7.68 -40.74
N SER A 384 19.08 7.13 -39.67
CA SER A 384 20.41 7.53 -39.17
C SER A 384 21.50 7.11 -40.17
N GLU A 385 22.27 8.08 -40.67
CA GLU A 385 23.47 7.90 -41.51
C GLU A 385 24.68 7.31 -40.74
N ALA A 386 24.48 6.35 -39.85
CA ALA A 386 25.55 5.73 -39.07
C ALA A 386 26.31 4.63 -39.85
N GLY A 387 26.61 4.85 -41.12
CA GLY A 387 27.09 3.81 -42.03
C GLY A 387 28.62 3.62 -42.08
N TRP A 388 29.41 4.70 -42.20
CA TRP A 388 30.78 4.55 -42.73
C TRP A 388 31.93 4.97 -41.80
N LYS A 389 31.70 5.81 -40.78
CA LYS A 389 32.78 6.34 -39.92
C LYS A 389 33.39 5.32 -38.93
N GLY A 390 32.71 4.20 -38.65
CA GLY A 390 33.19 3.18 -37.72
C GLY A 390 34.32 2.28 -38.24
N TRP A 391 34.47 2.13 -39.56
CA TRP A 391 35.43 1.19 -40.15
C TRP A 391 36.90 1.62 -39.97
N LEU A 392 37.16 2.93 -39.92
CA LEU A 392 38.52 3.49 -39.87
C LEU A 392 39.17 3.49 -38.48
N ARG A 393 38.40 3.41 -37.38
CA ARG A 393 38.94 3.50 -35.99
C ARG A 393 39.57 2.21 -35.42
N GLY A 394 39.54 1.09 -36.14
CA GLY A 394 39.75 -0.24 -35.54
C GLY A 394 41.14 -0.88 -35.65
N TRP A 395 42.19 -0.21 -36.12
CA TRP A 395 43.48 -0.88 -36.41
C TRP A 395 44.32 -1.25 -35.17
N GLY A 396 43.86 -0.95 -33.95
CA GLY A 396 44.57 -1.31 -32.72
C GLY A 396 45.83 -0.44 -32.47
N GLN A 397 46.48 -0.64 -31.32
CA GLN A 397 47.67 0.14 -30.97
C GLN A 397 48.92 -0.38 -31.72
N PRO A 398 49.79 0.49 -32.27
CA PRO A 398 51.01 0.07 -33.00
C PRO A 398 51.94 -0.84 -32.18
N ALA A 399 52.00 -0.63 -30.87
CA ALA A 399 52.79 -1.43 -29.94
C ALA A 399 52.42 -2.92 -29.97
N ALA A 400 51.15 -3.26 -30.24
CA ALA A 400 50.70 -4.65 -30.35
C ALA A 400 51.37 -5.38 -31.53
N TYR A 401 51.49 -4.72 -32.67
CA TYR A 401 52.14 -5.30 -33.86
C TYR A 401 53.65 -5.46 -33.68
N LEU A 402 54.29 -4.50 -33.00
CA LEU A 402 55.70 -4.60 -32.65
C LEU A 402 55.96 -5.76 -31.67
N SER A 403 55.11 -5.91 -30.65
CA SER A 403 55.23 -7.02 -29.69
C SER A 403 55.05 -8.38 -30.37
N ALA A 404 54.17 -8.49 -31.36
CA ALA A 404 53.98 -9.69 -32.17
C ALA A 404 55.26 -10.05 -32.94
N LEU A 405 55.91 -9.07 -33.59
CA LEU A 405 57.16 -9.27 -34.31
C LEU A 405 58.29 -9.73 -33.38
N ILE A 406 58.41 -9.13 -32.19
CA ILE A 406 59.41 -9.52 -31.19
C ILE A 406 59.19 -10.98 -30.76
N LEU A 407 57.94 -11.37 -30.48
CA LEU A 407 57.64 -12.74 -30.07
C LEU A 407 57.93 -13.76 -31.19
N ILE A 408 57.63 -13.41 -32.44
CA ILE A 408 57.94 -14.25 -33.61
C ILE A 408 59.45 -14.37 -33.81
N ALA A 409 60.20 -13.29 -33.66
CA ALA A 409 61.66 -13.30 -33.76
C ALA A 409 62.29 -14.18 -32.65
N ALA A 410 61.82 -14.05 -31.41
CA ALA A 410 62.24 -14.88 -30.30
C ALA A 410 61.91 -16.36 -30.52
N THR A 411 60.71 -16.65 -31.03
CA THR A 411 60.27 -18.02 -31.37
C THR A 411 61.14 -18.61 -32.49
N THR A 412 61.46 -17.82 -33.52
CA THR A 412 62.34 -18.22 -34.62
C THR A 412 63.75 -18.56 -34.12
N LEU A 413 64.29 -17.74 -33.21
CA LEU A 413 65.60 -17.99 -32.61
C LEU A 413 65.59 -19.29 -31.78
N LEU A 414 64.58 -19.46 -30.92
CA LEU A 414 64.41 -20.67 -30.11
C LEU A 414 64.23 -21.92 -30.98
N ALA A 415 63.42 -21.82 -32.03
CA ALA A 415 63.21 -22.87 -33.02
C ALA A 415 64.53 -23.28 -33.69
N LYS A 416 65.39 -22.32 -34.08
CA LYS A 416 66.69 -22.59 -34.70
C LYS A 416 67.64 -23.35 -33.75
N PHE A 417 67.64 -23.01 -32.46
CA PHE A 417 68.47 -23.70 -31.47
C PHE A 417 67.92 -25.08 -31.06
N SER A 418 66.60 -25.27 -31.09
CA SER A 418 65.94 -26.51 -30.68
C SER A 418 65.73 -27.51 -31.83
N GLN A 419 65.86 -27.07 -33.08
CA GLN A 419 65.74 -27.89 -34.29
C GLN A 419 66.59 -29.19 -34.25
N PRO A 420 67.84 -29.21 -33.74
CA PRO A 420 68.63 -30.43 -33.65
C PRO A 420 68.07 -31.47 -32.67
N LEU A 421 67.29 -31.04 -31.66
CA LEU A 421 66.77 -31.91 -30.61
C LEU A 421 65.37 -32.48 -30.91
N ILE A 422 64.49 -31.68 -31.51
CA ILE A 422 63.05 -31.98 -31.62
C ILE A 422 62.66 -32.42 -33.05
N GLY A 423 63.56 -32.25 -34.03
CA GLY A 423 63.30 -32.58 -35.43
C GLY A 423 62.44 -31.54 -36.15
N ARG A 424 62.51 -31.53 -37.50
CA ARG A 424 61.94 -30.44 -38.32
C ARG A 424 60.41 -30.36 -38.28
N GLY A 425 59.73 -31.49 -38.11
CA GLY A 425 58.27 -31.57 -38.15
C GLY A 425 57.53 -31.09 -36.90
N ALA A 426 58.24 -30.76 -35.81
CA ALA A 426 57.63 -30.23 -34.58
C ALA A 426 57.86 -28.71 -34.39
N VAL A 427 58.65 -28.10 -35.29
CA VAL A 427 59.04 -26.68 -35.18
C VAL A 427 57.89 -25.75 -35.60
N ASP A 428 57.01 -26.20 -36.49
CA ASP A 428 55.80 -25.48 -36.90
C ASP A 428 54.85 -25.22 -35.72
N LEU A 429 54.71 -26.18 -34.80
CA LEU A 429 53.89 -26.05 -33.60
C LEU A 429 54.37 -24.94 -32.66
N LEU A 430 55.68 -24.63 -32.62
CA LEU A 430 56.20 -23.52 -31.80
C LEU A 430 55.65 -22.16 -32.26
N TYR A 431 55.33 -22.02 -33.55
CA TYR A 431 54.76 -20.78 -34.10
C TYR A 431 53.28 -20.57 -33.74
N LEU A 432 52.60 -21.57 -33.15
CA LEU A 432 51.28 -21.36 -32.56
C LEU A 432 51.34 -20.43 -31.33
N VAL A 433 52.41 -20.52 -30.53
CA VAL A 433 52.56 -19.75 -29.29
C VAL A 433 52.48 -18.24 -29.51
N PRO A 434 53.30 -17.62 -30.39
CA PRO A 434 53.22 -16.18 -30.61
C PRO A 434 51.89 -15.71 -31.21
N VAL A 435 51.25 -16.55 -32.02
CA VAL A 435 49.93 -16.26 -32.59
C VAL A 435 48.86 -16.25 -31.50
N ILE A 436 48.83 -17.27 -30.62
CA ILE A 436 47.87 -17.38 -29.52
C ILE A 436 48.08 -16.24 -28.51
N VAL A 437 49.32 -15.96 -28.10
CA VAL A 437 49.63 -14.89 -27.14
C VAL A 437 49.21 -13.52 -27.71
N THR A 438 49.52 -13.25 -28.97
CA THR A 438 49.15 -11.97 -29.59
C THR A 438 47.64 -11.84 -29.77
N ALA A 439 46.97 -12.90 -30.23
CA ALA A 439 45.52 -12.92 -30.43
C ALA A 439 44.72 -12.77 -29.12
N THR A 440 45.22 -13.33 -28.02
CA THR A 440 44.58 -13.26 -26.70
C THR A 440 44.79 -11.92 -26.01
N LEU A 441 46.00 -11.35 -26.08
CA LEU A 441 46.32 -10.09 -25.41
C LEU A 441 45.83 -8.86 -26.18
N PHE A 442 46.00 -8.86 -27.51
CA PHE A 442 45.81 -7.68 -28.36
C PHE A 442 44.65 -7.80 -29.36
N GLY A 443 43.99 -8.96 -29.45
CA GLY A 443 42.80 -9.18 -30.26
C GLY A 443 43.07 -9.65 -31.69
N LEU A 444 41.99 -9.71 -32.49
CA LEU A 444 41.97 -10.47 -33.75
C LEU A 444 42.94 -9.93 -34.81
N ARG A 445 43.03 -8.61 -34.95
CA ARG A 445 43.81 -7.98 -36.02
C ARG A 445 45.33 -8.14 -35.79
N PRO A 446 45.88 -7.82 -34.60
CA PRO A 446 47.26 -8.18 -34.28
C PRO A 446 47.51 -9.69 -34.32
N GLY A 447 46.56 -10.53 -33.91
CA GLY A 447 46.67 -11.99 -34.01
C GLY A 447 46.74 -12.52 -35.44
N LEU A 448 45.94 -11.96 -36.35
CA LEU A 448 45.98 -12.28 -37.79
C LEU A 448 47.27 -11.79 -38.45
N PHE A 449 47.75 -10.61 -38.05
CA PHE A 449 49.06 -10.13 -38.47
C PHE A 449 50.17 -11.07 -37.98
N ALA A 450 50.10 -11.50 -36.71
CA ALA A 450 51.06 -12.45 -36.14
C ALA A 450 51.02 -13.81 -36.86
N SER A 451 49.84 -14.30 -37.27
CA SER A 451 49.75 -15.58 -38.01
C SER A 451 50.38 -15.49 -39.39
N ILE A 452 50.17 -14.39 -40.11
CA ILE A 452 50.80 -14.14 -41.42
C ILE A 452 52.31 -13.99 -41.25
N ALA A 453 52.76 -13.17 -40.30
CA ALA A 453 54.18 -12.97 -40.04
C ALA A 453 54.90 -14.25 -39.56
N ALA A 454 54.23 -15.07 -38.74
CA ALA A 454 54.72 -16.37 -38.31
C ALA A 454 54.85 -17.35 -39.48
N ALA A 455 53.84 -17.42 -40.36
CA ALA A 455 53.88 -18.28 -41.53
C ALA A 455 55.01 -17.88 -42.51
N LEU A 456 55.20 -16.58 -42.73
CA LEU A 456 56.29 -16.05 -43.55
C LEU A 456 57.66 -16.33 -42.92
N ALA A 457 57.82 -16.13 -41.61
CA ALA A 457 59.05 -16.43 -40.91
C ALA A 457 59.39 -17.93 -40.97
N PHE A 458 58.41 -18.79 -40.74
CA PHE A 458 58.58 -20.24 -40.84
C PHE A 458 58.99 -20.67 -42.27
N ASN A 459 58.31 -20.14 -43.29
CA ASN A 459 58.61 -20.41 -44.69
C ASN A 459 60.05 -20.00 -45.05
N PHE A 460 60.48 -18.82 -44.61
CA PHE A 460 61.81 -18.30 -44.93
C PHE A 460 62.96 -19.03 -44.21
N PHE A 461 62.77 -19.46 -42.96
CA PHE A 461 63.86 -20.01 -42.14
C PHE A 461 63.93 -21.53 -42.08
N PHE A 462 62.83 -22.24 -42.34
CA PHE A 462 62.74 -23.68 -42.09
C PHE A 462 62.26 -24.54 -43.26
N LEU A 463 61.73 -23.95 -44.35
CA LEU A 463 61.33 -24.70 -45.55
C LEU A 463 62.39 -24.63 -46.63
N ASP A 464 62.67 -25.76 -47.28
CA ASP A 464 63.65 -25.85 -48.36
C ASP A 464 63.02 -25.36 -49.69
N PRO A 465 63.71 -24.51 -50.48
CA PRO A 465 65.03 -23.94 -50.22
C PRO A 465 65.01 -22.79 -49.19
N LEU A 466 65.90 -22.88 -48.20
CA LEU A 466 66.01 -21.89 -47.12
C LEU A 466 66.31 -20.49 -47.65
N HIS A 467 65.82 -19.47 -46.93
CA HIS A 467 66.00 -18.05 -47.24
C HIS A 467 65.35 -17.59 -48.55
N THR A 468 64.37 -18.35 -49.04
CA THR A 468 63.53 -17.96 -50.18
C THR A 468 62.06 -18.16 -49.84
N PHE A 469 61.19 -17.28 -50.34
CA PHE A 469 59.75 -17.45 -50.18
C PHE A 469 59.22 -18.37 -51.28
N THR A 470 58.69 -19.53 -50.89
CA THR A 470 58.08 -20.49 -51.84
C THR A 470 56.68 -20.88 -51.41
N ILE A 471 55.74 -20.88 -52.37
CA ILE A 471 54.34 -21.29 -52.16
C ILE A 471 54.11 -22.69 -52.79
N ALA A 472 55.16 -23.35 -53.27
CA ALA A 472 55.04 -24.60 -54.02
C ALA A 472 54.73 -25.81 -53.13
N ASP A 473 54.99 -25.74 -51.82
CA ASP A 473 54.73 -26.81 -50.87
C ASP A 473 53.32 -26.70 -50.26
N PRO A 474 52.43 -27.71 -50.44
CA PRO A 474 51.11 -27.76 -49.82
C PRO A 474 51.11 -27.57 -48.29
N GLN A 475 52.20 -27.93 -47.61
CA GLN A 475 52.31 -27.75 -46.15
C GLN A 475 52.31 -26.26 -45.74
N SER A 476 52.87 -25.36 -46.56
CA SER A 476 52.87 -23.91 -46.27
C SER A 476 51.47 -23.32 -46.22
N VAL A 477 50.61 -23.73 -47.17
CA VAL A 477 49.21 -23.29 -47.24
C VAL A 477 48.41 -23.86 -46.07
N LEU A 478 48.64 -25.13 -45.74
CA LEU A 478 47.98 -25.78 -44.61
C LEU A 478 48.34 -25.11 -43.28
N THR A 479 49.63 -24.85 -43.03
CA THR A 479 50.11 -24.18 -41.81
C THR A 479 49.56 -22.76 -41.71
N MET A 480 49.51 -22.01 -42.81
CA MET A 480 48.89 -20.67 -42.83
C MET A 480 47.39 -20.72 -42.48
N LEU A 481 46.64 -21.69 -43.04
CA LEU A 481 45.23 -21.87 -42.75
C LEU A 481 44.98 -22.29 -41.29
N VAL A 482 45.79 -23.20 -40.75
CA VAL A 482 45.69 -23.67 -39.36
C VAL A 482 46.04 -22.55 -38.39
N LEU A 483 47.16 -21.84 -38.58
CA LEU A 483 47.56 -20.72 -37.71
C LEU A 483 46.52 -19.59 -37.75
N THR A 484 45.97 -19.28 -38.93
CA THR A 484 44.90 -18.28 -39.08
C THR A 484 43.60 -18.74 -38.40
N GLY A 485 43.25 -20.02 -38.54
CA GLY A 485 42.09 -20.61 -37.85
C GLY A 485 42.24 -20.57 -36.33
N VAL A 486 43.41 -20.94 -35.81
CA VAL A 486 43.72 -20.87 -34.36
C VAL A 486 43.68 -19.43 -33.87
N ALA A 487 44.25 -18.47 -34.60
CA ALA A 487 44.18 -17.04 -34.27
C ALA A 487 42.72 -16.54 -34.22
N ALA A 488 41.90 -16.94 -35.18
CA ALA A 488 40.49 -16.54 -35.26
C ALA A 488 39.67 -17.11 -34.11
N VAL A 489 39.83 -18.41 -33.79
CA VAL A 489 39.12 -19.08 -32.70
C VAL A 489 39.56 -18.52 -31.35
N THR A 490 40.86 -18.43 -31.10
CA THR A 490 41.41 -17.91 -29.83
C THR A 490 41.05 -16.45 -29.61
N SER A 491 41.10 -15.61 -30.65
CA SER A 491 40.65 -14.22 -30.53
C SER A 491 39.15 -14.08 -30.33
N ASN A 492 38.32 -14.91 -30.99
CA ASN A 492 36.87 -14.87 -30.79
C ASN A 492 36.50 -15.25 -29.36
N LEU A 493 37.12 -16.31 -28.82
CA LEU A 493 36.90 -16.77 -27.46
C LEU A 493 37.41 -15.75 -26.43
N ALA A 494 38.63 -15.24 -26.60
CA ALA A 494 39.22 -14.24 -25.71
C ALA A 494 38.42 -12.93 -25.70
N GLY A 495 37.97 -12.48 -26.88
CA GLY A 495 37.11 -11.29 -27.02
C GLY A 495 35.78 -11.47 -26.29
N ARG A 496 35.10 -12.60 -26.48
CA ARG A 496 33.82 -12.89 -25.80
C ARG A 496 33.98 -12.98 -24.29
N LEU A 497 35.00 -13.68 -23.79
CA LEU A 497 35.24 -13.82 -22.35
C LEU A 497 35.55 -12.48 -21.68
N ARG A 498 36.37 -11.63 -22.32
CA ARG A 498 36.75 -10.32 -21.77
C ARG A 498 35.59 -9.33 -21.72
N THR A 499 34.75 -9.33 -22.76
CA THR A 499 33.54 -8.49 -22.79
C THR A 499 32.51 -8.96 -21.76
N ARG A 500 32.29 -10.28 -21.62
CA ARG A 500 31.41 -10.85 -20.58
C ARG A 500 31.85 -10.47 -19.17
N ALA A 501 33.14 -10.63 -18.86
CA ALA A 501 33.68 -10.33 -17.55
C ALA A 501 33.56 -8.83 -17.20
N ARG A 502 33.84 -7.93 -18.16
CA ARG A 502 33.76 -6.47 -17.93
C ARG A 502 32.34 -5.98 -17.69
N ILE A 503 31.40 -6.39 -18.54
CA ILE A 503 29.99 -5.98 -18.40
C ILE A 503 29.42 -6.56 -17.10
N GLY A 504 29.73 -7.83 -16.77
CA GLY A 504 29.26 -8.48 -15.56
C GLY A 504 29.76 -7.81 -14.27
N VAL A 505 31.05 -7.48 -14.19
CA VAL A 505 31.62 -6.82 -12.99
C VAL A 505 31.07 -5.40 -12.82
N ARG A 506 31.04 -4.59 -13.89
CA ARG A 506 30.50 -3.22 -13.84
C ARG A 506 29.03 -3.21 -13.40
N SER A 507 28.21 -4.06 -14.01
CA SER A 507 26.78 -4.15 -13.66
C SER A 507 26.57 -4.64 -12.23
N ALA A 508 27.39 -5.57 -11.74
CA ALA A 508 27.31 -6.03 -10.36
C ALA A 508 27.65 -4.92 -9.34
N GLU A 509 28.67 -4.12 -9.61
CA GLU A 509 29.04 -2.96 -8.78
C GLU A 509 27.93 -1.89 -8.76
N GLU A 510 27.36 -1.55 -9.92
CA GLU A 510 26.27 -0.57 -10.03
C GLU A 510 25.00 -1.06 -9.32
N ASN A 511 24.61 -2.33 -9.50
CA ASN A 511 23.45 -2.90 -8.83
C ASN A 511 23.63 -3.00 -7.30
N ALA A 512 24.84 -3.31 -6.82
CA ALA A 512 25.15 -3.34 -5.40
C ALA A 512 25.05 -1.93 -4.78
N ALA A 513 25.51 -0.90 -5.49
CA ALA A 513 25.37 0.50 -5.06
C ALA A 513 23.89 0.92 -4.97
N LEU A 514 23.09 0.61 -5.99
CA LEU A 514 21.64 0.89 -5.98
C LEU A 514 20.90 0.17 -4.85
N ALA A 515 21.25 -1.10 -4.57
CA ALA A 515 20.65 -1.85 -3.45
C ALA A 515 21.02 -1.24 -2.09
N ALA A 516 22.28 -0.85 -1.90
CA ALA A 516 22.73 -0.18 -0.69
C ALA A 516 22.02 1.17 -0.50
N PHE A 517 21.85 1.95 -1.57
CA PHE A 517 21.11 3.21 -1.55
C PHE A 517 19.64 3.01 -1.15
N GLY A 518 18.95 2.05 -1.76
CA GLY A 518 17.57 1.71 -1.39
C GLY A 518 17.44 1.33 0.10
N GLN A 519 18.40 0.58 0.66
CA GLN A 519 18.42 0.26 2.09
C GLN A 519 18.68 1.48 2.98
N MET A 520 19.53 2.41 2.56
CA MET A 520 19.76 3.67 3.28
C MET A 520 18.48 4.52 3.33
N LEU A 521 17.79 4.68 2.20
CA LEU A 521 16.51 5.38 2.13
C LEU A 521 15.43 4.70 2.98
N ALA A 522 15.37 3.37 2.96
CA ALA A 522 14.38 2.63 3.75
C ALA A 522 14.52 2.87 5.26
N ARG A 523 15.75 3.06 5.75
CA ARG A 523 16.07 3.34 7.17
C ARG A 523 15.92 4.80 7.59
N ALA A 524 15.80 5.72 6.64
CA ALA A 524 15.65 7.13 6.95
C ALA A 524 14.28 7.41 7.60
N SER A 525 14.29 8.18 8.69
CA SER A 525 13.12 8.50 9.51
C SER A 525 12.49 9.87 9.20
N ASP A 526 13.20 10.71 8.45
CA ASP A 526 12.76 12.06 8.12
C ASP A 526 13.29 12.53 6.75
N ARG A 527 12.72 13.64 6.28
CA ARG A 527 13.01 14.20 4.95
C ARG A 527 14.45 14.73 4.85
N GLU A 528 15.04 15.18 5.96
CA GLU A 528 16.41 15.70 5.99
C GLU A 528 17.43 14.57 5.86
N ALA A 529 17.27 13.48 6.62
CA ALA A 529 18.10 12.28 6.53
C ALA A 529 18.06 11.66 5.12
N THR A 530 16.88 11.63 4.51
CA THR A 530 16.69 11.15 3.13
C THR A 530 17.40 12.07 2.12
N ALA A 531 17.31 13.38 2.29
CA ALA A 531 18.02 14.35 1.45
C ALA A 531 19.54 14.23 1.61
N VAL A 532 20.04 14.03 2.83
CA VAL A 532 21.48 13.83 3.11
C VAL A 532 21.98 12.57 2.42
N ALA A 533 21.30 11.43 2.61
CA ALA A 533 21.68 10.17 2.00
C ALA A 533 21.66 10.26 0.46
N THR A 534 20.66 10.95 -0.10
CA THR A 534 20.54 11.17 -1.55
C THR A 534 21.70 12.00 -2.09
N CYS A 535 21.98 13.17 -1.48
CA CYS A 535 23.07 14.02 -1.94
C CYS A 535 24.45 13.37 -1.79
N GLU A 536 24.69 12.63 -0.70
CA GLU A 536 25.95 11.91 -0.48
C GLU A 536 26.17 10.83 -1.54
N GLU A 537 25.16 10.01 -1.80
CA GLU A 537 25.29 8.90 -2.74
C GLU A 537 25.40 9.39 -4.18
N VAL A 538 24.61 10.40 -4.57
CA VAL A 538 24.69 11.03 -5.90
C VAL A 538 26.07 11.67 -6.10
N SER A 539 26.56 12.41 -5.11
CA SER A 539 27.89 13.03 -5.17
C SER A 539 29.00 11.98 -5.32
N ARG A 540 28.92 10.89 -4.55
CA ARG A 540 29.90 9.79 -4.55
C ARG A 540 29.93 9.01 -5.87
N LEU A 541 28.77 8.64 -6.41
CA LEU A 541 28.68 7.80 -7.63
C LEU A 541 28.94 8.59 -8.91
N LEU A 542 28.50 9.85 -8.95
CA LEU A 542 28.63 10.68 -10.14
C LEU A 542 29.92 11.52 -10.13
N GLY A 543 30.48 11.82 -8.96
CA GLY A 543 31.64 12.71 -8.82
C GLY A 543 31.25 14.18 -9.03
N VAL A 544 30.08 14.58 -8.53
CA VAL A 544 29.47 15.90 -8.73
C VAL A 544 29.21 16.60 -7.41
N ARG A 545 29.15 17.94 -7.43
CA ARG A 545 28.54 18.71 -6.35
C ARG A 545 27.04 18.51 -6.40
N CYS A 546 26.40 18.40 -5.25
CA CYS A 546 24.99 18.08 -5.13
C CYS A 546 24.32 18.93 -4.05
N VAL A 547 23.12 19.43 -4.33
CA VAL A 547 22.27 20.16 -3.39
C VAL A 547 20.86 19.58 -3.44
N MET A 548 20.15 19.66 -2.32
CA MET A 548 18.73 19.33 -2.26
C MET A 548 17.97 20.55 -1.75
N LEU A 549 16.89 20.90 -2.45
CA LEU A 549 15.97 21.97 -2.08
C LEU A 549 14.57 21.40 -1.84
N ALA A 550 13.83 21.94 -0.89
CA ALA A 550 12.39 21.73 -0.80
C ALA A 550 11.69 22.97 -0.26
N GLU A 551 10.37 23.03 -0.47
CA GLU A 551 9.56 24.16 -0.02
C GLU A 551 9.27 24.07 1.47
N SER A 552 9.54 25.17 2.18
CA SER A 552 9.11 25.41 3.56
C SER A 552 8.46 26.79 3.63
N ASP A 553 7.27 26.89 4.20
CA ASP A 553 6.51 28.15 4.33
C ASP A 553 6.32 28.92 3.00
N GLY A 554 6.16 28.19 1.89
CA GLY A 554 5.96 28.79 0.56
C GLY A 554 7.23 29.29 -0.13
N VAL A 555 8.41 28.98 0.43
CA VAL A 555 9.71 29.37 -0.14
C VAL A 555 10.57 28.13 -0.38
N LEU A 556 11.11 28.00 -1.60
CA LEU A 556 12.02 26.92 -1.95
C LEU A 556 13.41 27.18 -1.35
N GLY A 557 13.75 26.44 -0.29
CA GLY A 557 15.00 26.60 0.46
C GLY A 557 15.96 25.43 0.27
N LEU A 558 17.25 25.70 0.47
CA LEU A 558 18.30 24.68 0.52
C LEU A 558 18.19 23.88 1.82
N ILE A 559 18.09 22.55 1.71
CA ILE A 559 18.10 21.62 2.85
C ILE A 559 19.51 21.06 3.05
N VAL A 560 20.13 20.58 1.96
CA VAL A 560 21.41 19.87 2.00
C VAL A 560 22.33 20.36 0.90
N ALA A 561 23.63 20.46 1.21
CA ALA A 561 24.69 20.72 0.25
C ALA A 561 25.88 19.76 0.45
N ARG A 562 26.41 19.23 -0.67
CA ARG A 562 27.57 18.35 -0.75
C ARG A 562 28.48 18.78 -1.90
N PRO A 563 29.72 19.25 -1.63
CA PRO A 563 30.30 19.54 -0.33
C PRO A 563 29.55 20.67 0.39
N ARG A 564 29.75 20.83 1.72
CA ARG A 564 28.93 21.74 2.55
C ARG A 564 29.04 23.20 2.13
N GLU A 565 30.11 23.57 1.44
CA GLU A 565 30.40 24.91 0.94
C GLU A 565 29.71 25.23 -0.39
N ALA A 566 28.95 24.29 -0.98
CA ALA A 566 28.29 24.53 -2.25
C ALA A 566 27.17 25.58 -2.11
N THR A 567 27.29 26.66 -2.86
CA THR A 567 26.30 27.75 -2.93
C THR A 567 25.59 27.76 -4.27
N ILE A 568 24.34 28.22 -4.27
CA ILE A 568 23.51 28.46 -5.46
C ILE A 568 23.38 29.97 -5.70
N SER A 569 23.54 30.41 -6.94
CA SER A 569 23.35 31.82 -7.32
C SER A 569 21.85 32.15 -7.50
N PRO A 570 21.46 33.43 -7.63
CA PRO A 570 20.07 33.80 -7.93
C PRO A 570 19.54 33.22 -9.25
N VAL A 571 20.42 33.02 -10.25
CA VAL A 571 20.05 32.37 -11.52
C VAL A 571 19.78 30.88 -11.31
N ASP A 572 20.58 30.24 -10.45
CA ASP A 572 20.39 28.83 -10.08
C ASP A 572 19.12 28.63 -9.26
N GLN A 573 18.83 29.56 -8.35
CA GLN A 573 17.58 29.56 -7.58
C GLN A 573 16.36 29.62 -8.51
N ALA A 574 16.37 30.49 -9.54
CA ALA A 574 15.30 30.56 -10.52
C ALA A 574 15.15 29.26 -11.34
N ALA A 575 16.26 28.57 -11.64
CA ALA A 575 16.23 27.27 -12.30
C ALA A 575 15.66 26.17 -11.40
N ALA A 576 15.99 26.18 -10.11
CA ALA A 576 15.41 25.27 -9.12
C ALA A 576 13.90 25.51 -8.94
N GLU A 577 13.46 26.77 -8.84
CA GLU A 577 12.05 27.15 -8.75
C GLU A 577 11.27 26.77 -10.01
N TRP A 578 11.87 26.92 -11.19
CA TRP A 578 11.25 26.44 -12.42
C TRP A 578 11.07 24.91 -12.37
N ALA A 579 12.09 24.15 -11.96
CA ALA A 579 12.00 22.70 -11.85
C ALA A 579 10.94 22.24 -10.83
N TRP A 580 10.82 22.96 -9.71
CA TRP A 580 9.76 22.76 -8.72
C TRP A 580 8.37 22.94 -9.31
N ASN A 581 8.14 24.07 -10.01
CA ASN A 581 6.83 24.44 -10.52
C ASN A 581 6.42 23.67 -11.78
N SER A 582 7.36 23.41 -12.70
CA SER A 582 7.09 22.71 -13.96
C SER A 582 7.09 21.19 -13.80
N GLY A 583 7.82 20.68 -12.79
CA GLY A 583 8.09 19.25 -12.65
C GLY A 583 8.95 18.68 -13.77
N GLU A 584 9.73 19.52 -14.47
CA GLU A 584 10.70 19.16 -15.49
C GLU A 584 12.13 19.56 -15.08
N PRO A 585 13.19 18.90 -15.58
CA PRO A 585 14.58 19.31 -15.30
C PRO A 585 14.94 20.66 -15.94
N ALA A 586 15.67 21.50 -15.21
CA ALA A 586 16.15 22.81 -15.67
C ALA A 586 17.65 23.03 -15.41
N GLY A 587 18.20 24.06 -16.03
CA GLY A 587 19.58 24.49 -15.82
C GLY A 587 20.54 23.92 -16.85
N ARG A 588 21.82 23.84 -16.47
CA ARG A 588 22.92 23.44 -17.35
C ARG A 588 22.67 22.09 -18.01
N GLY A 589 22.81 22.05 -19.34
CA GLY A 589 22.64 20.81 -20.11
C GLY A 589 21.19 20.35 -20.29
N THR A 590 20.20 21.19 -19.98
CA THR A 590 18.76 20.93 -20.24
C THR A 590 18.23 21.82 -21.37
N GLY A 591 16.93 21.78 -21.66
CA GLY A 591 16.30 22.67 -22.65
C GLY A 591 15.97 24.07 -22.13
N THR A 592 16.06 24.29 -20.81
CA THR A 592 15.46 25.44 -20.14
C THR A 592 16.42 26.06 -19.13
N LEU A 593 16.54 27.39 -19.09
CA LEU A 593 17.40 28.12 -18.14
C LEU A 593 18.88 27.71 -18.18
N LEU A 594 19.42 27.53 -19.39
CA LEU A 594 20.80 27.12 -19.70
C LEU A 594 21.92 27.96 -19.05
N ALA A 595 21.62 29.19 -18.64
CA ALA A 595 22.57 30.11 -18.02
C ALA A 595 22.93 29.74 -16.56
N SER A 596 22.18 28.81 -15.93
CA SER A 596 22.51 28.27 -14.61
C SER A 596 23.79 27.43 -14.65
N ASP A 597 24.56 27.46 -13.56
CA ASP A 597 25.76 26.61 -13.38
C ASP A 597 25.39 25.20 -12.92
N TRP A 598 24.17 25.04 -12.41
CA TRP A 598 23.61 23.82 -11.86
C TRP A 598 22.60 23.20 -12.83
N GLN A 599 22.44 21.88 -12.72
CA GLN A 599 21.34 21.15 -13.33
C GLN A 599 20.39 20.67 -12.23
N PHE A 600 19.12 21.05 -12.30
CA PHE A 600 18.10 20.75 -11.31
C PHE A 600 17.13 19.68 -11.81
N HIS A 601 16.85 18.70 -10.96
CA HIS A 601 15.98 17.56 -11.23
C HIS A 601 14.89 17.46 -10.16
N PRO A 602 13.61 17.52 -10.53
CA PRO A 602 12.52 17.41 -9.56
C PRO A 602 12.33 15.97 -9.10
N LEU A 603 12.15 15.79 -7.79
CA LEU A 603 11.68 14.54 -7.18
C LEU A 603 10.16 14.51 -7.30
N LYS A 604 9.69 14.11 -8.49
CA LYS A 604 8.27 14.11 -8.86
C LYS A 604 7.63 12.75 -8.60
N THR A 605 6.48 12.76 -7.94
CA THR A 605 5.65 11.59 -7.63
C THR A 605 4.19 11.85 -8.02
N SER A 606 3.29 10.96 -7.59
CA SER A 606 1.85 11.14 -7.80
C SER A 606 1.27 12.34 -7.03
N LEU A 607 1.91 12.72 -5.91
CA LEU A 607 1.52 13.87 -5.09
C LEU A 607 2.00 15.23 -5.64
N GLY A 608 2.91 15.22 -6.62
CA GLY A 608 3.55 16.44 -7.15
C GLY A 608 5.06 16.41 -7.01
N VAL A 609 5.70 17.58 -7.01
CA VAL A 609 7.14 17.70 -6.75
C VAL A 609 7.36 17.86 -5.25
N LEU A 610 8.15 16.97 -4.66
CA LEU A 610 8.39 16.94 -3.21
C LEU A 610 9.73 17.56 -2.81
N ALA A 611 10.70 17.57 -3.72
CA ALA A 611 12.01 18.22 -3.56
C ALA A 611 12.65 18.44 -4.95
N VAL A 612 13.73 19.23 -4.99
CA VAL A 612 14.55 19.44 -6.19
C VAL A 612 16.01 19.12 -5.90
N LEU A 613 16.57 18.19 -6.68
CA LEU A 613 17.97 17.81 -6.63
C LEU A 613 18.78 18.65 -7.63
N GLY A 614 19.68 19.49 -7.13
CA GLY A 614 20.67 20.19 -7.97
C GLY A 614 21.98 19.42 -8.06
N ILE A 615 22.58 19.36 -9.24
CA ILE A 615 23.92 18.81 -9.47
C ILE A 615 24.79 19.72 -10.34
N ALA A 616 26.08 19.80 -10.04
CA ALA A 616 27.04 20.62 -10.78
C ALA A 616 28.44 20.00 -10.80
N ARG A 617 29.27 20.41 -11.77
CA ARG A 617 30.69 20.08 -11.85
C ARG A 617 31.53 21.35 -11.84
N ASP A 618 32.79 21.23 -11.46
CA ASP A 618 33.72 22.36 -11.39
C ASP A 618 34.40 22.68 -12.74
N ASP A 619 34.28 21.79 -13.72
CA ASP A 619 34.96 21.87 -15.02
C ASP A 619 34.08 22.44 -16.15
N ASP A 620 32.98 23.12 -15.81
CA ASP A 620 31.96 23.67 -16.73
C ASP A 620 31.37 22.68 -17.75
N SER A 621 31.67 21.39 -17.60
CA SER A 621 31.13 20.33 -18.45
C SER A 621 29.69 19.99 -18.05
N ALA A 622 28.97 19.29 -18.93
CA ALA A 622 27.66 18.77 -18.58
C ALA A 622 27.77 17.92 -17.28
N PRO A 623 26.96 18.20 -16.24
CA PRO A 623 27.15 17.57 -14.93
C PRO A 623 27.07 16.04 -14.98
N VAL A 624 26.28 15.50 -15.92
CA VAL A 624 26.03 14.08 -16.09
C VAL A 624 26.49 13.64 -17.48
N ALA A 625 27.48 12.76 -17.53
CA ALA A 625 27.84 12.05 -18.74
C ALA A 625 26.68 11.11 -19.14
N ALA A 626 26.41 10.91 -20.43
CA ALA A 626 25.19 10.16 -20.80
C ALA A 626 25.24 8.69 -20.39
N ASP A 627 26.42 8.10 -20.18
CA ASP A 627 26.56 6.74 -19.64
C ASP A 627 26.10 6.63 -18.17
N LYS A 628 26.06 7.74 -17.43
CA LYS A 628 25.57 7.81 -16.05
C LYS A 628 24.14 8.35 -15.91
N ALA A 629 23.51 8.75 -17.01
CA ALA A 629 22.16 9.33 -16.97
C ALA A 629 21.10 8.35 -16.43
N THR A 630 21.19 7.07 -16.79
CA THR A 630 20.30 6.02 -16.30
C THR A 630 20.44 5.79 -14.80
N LEU A 631 21.68 5.83 -14.29
CA LEU A 631 21.96 5.71 -12.86
C LEU A 631 21.34 6.88 -12.09
N LEU A 632 21.55 8.11 -12.56
CA LEU A 632 20.97 9.30 -11.93
C LEU A 632 19.43 9.24 -11.90
N ALA A 633 18.79 8.90 -13.02
CA ALA A 633 17.33 8.76 -13.07
C ALA A 633 16.81 7.75 -12.04
N THR A 634 17.52 6.63 -11.87
CA THR A 634 17.15 5.59 -10.90
C THR A 634 17.28 6.10 -9.46
N LEU A 635 18.38 6.80 -9.14
CA LEU A 635 18.60 7.42 -7.83
C LEU A 635 17.52 8.46 -7.50
N ILE A 636 17.17 9.32 -8.46
CA ILE A 636 16.09 10.31 -8.31
C ILE A 636 14.75 9.62 -8.04
N GLY A 637 14.42 8.57 -8.80
CA GLY A 637 13.18 7.83 -8.61
C GLY A 637 13.06 7.18 -7.22
N GLN A 638 14.13 6.53 -6.74
CA GLN A 638 14.15 5.94 -5.40
C GLN A 638 14.04 7.00 -4.31
N ALA A 639 14.75 8.13 -4.45
CA ALA A 639 14.65 9.25 -3.52
C ALA A 639 13.24 9.85 -3.51
N ALA A 640 12.62 10.06 -4.67
CA ALA A 640 11.27 10.61 -4.78
C ALA A 640 10.25 9.74 -4.03
N LEU A 641 10.30 8.41 -4.20
CA LEU A 641 9.43 7.47 -3.49
C LEU A 641 9.66 7.48 -1.97
N ALA A 642 10.92 7.60 -1.53
CA ALA A 642 11.25 7.70 -0.10
C ALA A 642 10.70 9.01 0.51
N HIS A 643 10.81 10.12 -0.21
CA HIS A 643 10.22 11.40 0.19
C HIS A 643 8.68 11.35 0.24
N GLU A 644 8.03 10.67 -0.72
CA GLU A 644 6.57 10.47 -0.74
C GLU A 644 6.10 9.64 0.46
N ARG A 645 6.78 8.53 0.77
CA ARG A 645 6.49 7.73 1.97
C ARG A 645 6.54 8.59 3.24
N LEU A 646 7.61 9.35 3.42
CA LEU A 646 7.79 10.20 4.61
C LEU A 646 6.81 11.37 4.65
N TYR A 647 6.38 11.89 3.49
CA TYR A 647 5.33 12.89 3.42
C TYR A 647 4.00 12.34 3.95
N LEU A 648 3.60 11.16 3.47
CA LEU A 648 2.36 10.50 3.87
C LEU A 648 2.39 10.06 5.34
N GLU A 649 3.51 9.56 5.84
CA GLU A 649 3.68 9.19 7.25
C GLU A 649 3.51 10.39 8.20
N ASP A 650 4.03 11.55 7.82
CA ASP A 650 3.91 12.80 8.59
C ASP A 650 2.47 13.32 8.60
N GLU A 651 1.79 13.28 7.44
CA GLU A 651 0.40 13.68 7.31
C GLU A 651 -0.54 12.78 8.14
N MET A 652 -0.35 11.45 8.08
CA MET A 652 -1.08 10.50 8.92
C MET A 652 -0.85 10.74 10.42
N ARG A 653 0.39 11.03 10.82
CA ARG A 653 0.71 11.34 12.22
C ARG A 653 -0.04 12.57 12.69
N SER A 654 -0.11 13.63 11.88
CA SER A 654 -0.81 14.87 12.22
C SER A 654 -2.32 14.67 12.45
N LEU A 655 -2.97 13.86 11.60
CA LEU A 655 -4.39 13.52 11.72
C LEU A 655 -4.67 12.70 12.98
N SER A 656 -3.80 11.74 13.31
CA SER A 656 -3.97 10.90 14.50
C SER A 656 -3.92 11.69 15.82
N VAL A 657 -3.07 12.73 15.90
CA VAL A 657 -2.94 13.57 17.10
C VAL A 657 -4.22 14.39 17.33
N LEU A 658 -4.85 14.88 16.27
CA LEU A 658 -6.13 15.60 16.35
C LEU A 658 -7.27 14.68 16.79
N GLU A 659 -7.39 13.50 16.17
CA GLU A 659 -8.40 12.49 16.56
C GLU A 659 -8.25 12.09 18.04
N GLU A 660 -7.03 11.85 18.50
CA GLU A 660 -6.78 11.41 19.87
C GLU A 660 -7.06 12.52 20.89
N ARG A 661 -6.73 13.78 20.55
CA ARG A 661 -7.08 14.95 21.39
C ARG A 661 -8.58 15.07 21.59
N ASP A 662 -9.35 14.97 20.52
CA ASP A 662 -10.80 15.15 20.56
C ASP A 662 -11.48 13.96 21.28
N ARG A 663 -10.96 12.74 21.09
CA ARG A 663 -11.38 11.55 21.83
C ARG A 663 -11.12 11.68 23.33
N LEU A 664 -9.92 12.11 23.74
CA LEU A 664 -9.55 12.31 25.14
C LEU A 664 -10.45 13.36 25.80
N ARG A 665 -10.72 14.47 25.10
CA ARG A 665 -11.63 15.52 25.57
C ARG A 665 -13.04 14.97 25.82
N ALA A 666 -13.58 14.16 24.91
CA ALA A 666 -14.90 13.55 25.07
C ALA A 666 -14.95 12.53 26.23
N ALA A 667 -13.93 11.67 26.37
CA ALA A 667 -13.86 10.67 27.43
C ALA A 667 -13.77 11.31 28.83
N LEU A 668 -12.94 12.35 28.98
CA LEU A 668 -12.80 13.08 30.25
C LEU A 668 -14.11 13.74 30.67
N LEU A 669 -14.80 14.39 29.74
CA LEU A 669 -16.06 15.07 30.04
C LEU A 669 -17.20 14.07 30.35
N SER A 670 -17.21 12.90 29.71
CA SER A 670 -18.15 11.83 30.04
C SER A 670 -17.89 11.24 31.43
N SER A 671 -16.62 11.06 31.82
CA SER A 671 -16.24 10.56 33.16
C SER A 671 -16.66 11.56 34.24
N ILE A 672 -16.35 12.84 34.06
CA ILE A 672 -16.74 13.91 35.00
C ILE A 672 -18.27 13.94 35.15
N GLY A 673 -19.01 13.75 34.05
CA GLY A 673 -20.46 13.66 34.07
C GLY A 673 -20.99 12.53 34.96
N HIS A 674 -20.41 11.34 34.86
CA HIS A 674 -20.76 10.19 35.70
C HIS A 674 -20.41 10.43 37.18
N ASP A 675 -19.21 10.97 37.44
CA ASP A 675 -18.70 11.22 38.78
C ASP A 675 -19.48 12.31 39.52
N LEU A 676 -20.07 13.27 38.80
CA LEU A 676 -20.96 14.29 39.37
C LEU A 676 -22.40 13.80 39.57
N ARG A 677 -22.89 12.84 38.77
CA ARG A 677 -24.25 12.30 38.89
C ARG A 677 -24.43 11.46 40.16
N THR A 678 -23.38 10.75 40.57
CA THR A 678 -23.36 9.92 41.79
C THR A 678 -23.62 10.72 43.08
N PRO A 679 -22.85 11.78 43.42
CA PRO A 679 -23.10 12.60 44.60
C PRO A 679 -24.44 13.33 44.52
N LEU A 680 -24.88 13.77 43.33
CA LEU A 680 -26.19 14.37 43.14
C LEU A 680 -27.34 13.41 43.50
N THR A 681 -27.21 12.15 43.15
CA THR A 681 -28.18 11.10 43.50
C THR A 681 -28.23 10.90 45.02
N GLY A 682 -27.07 10.89 45.70
CA GLY A 682 -26.99 10.83 47.16
C GLY A 682 -27.64 12.04 47.85
N VAL A 683 -27.39 13.26 47.36
CA VAL A 683 -28.04 14.48 47.89
C VAL A 683 -29.55 14.46 47.65
N THR A 684 -30.01 13.90 46.52
CA THR A 684 -31.45 13.74 46.22
C THR A 684 -32.10 12.85 47.27
N ALA A 685 -31.52 11.67 47.52
CA ALA A 685 -32.02 10.72 48.51
C ALA A 685 -32.05 11.31 49.93
N ALA A 686 -31.03 12.08 50.31
CA ALA A 686 -30.99 12.75 51.61
C ALA A 686 -32.09 13.81 51.77
N ILE A 687 -32.31 14.64 50.74
CA ILE A 687 -33.40 15.64 50.74
C ILE A 687 -34.77 14.97 50.77
N GLU A 688 -34.94 13.85 50.04
CA GLU A 688 -36.17 13.06 50.09
C GLU A 688 -36.44 12.47 51.47
N ALA A 689 -35.43 11.87 52.11
CA ALA A 689 -35.53 11.32 53.46
C ALA A 689 -35.92 12.39 54.51
N ILE A 690 -35.28 13.56 54.47
CA ILE A 690 -35.62 14.70 55.35
C ILE A 690 -37.06 15.16 55.10
N GLY A 691 -37.54 15.09 53.86
CA GLY A 691 -38.93 15.42 53.53
C GLY A 691 -39.96 14.44 54.01
N VAL A 692 -39.58 13.18 54.26
CA VAL A 692 -40.45 12.19 54.92
C VAL A 692 -40.55 12.47 56.41
N GLU A 693 -39.44 12.80 57.08
CA GLU A 693 -39.40 13.10 58.52
C GLU A 693 -39.98 14.48 58.88
N HIS A 694 -39.84 15.46 57.98
CA HIS A 694 -40.28 16.85 58.20
C HIS A 694 -41.10 17.40 57.02
N PRO A 695 -42.37 16.98 56.84
CA PRO A 695 -43.20 17.35 55.69
C PRO A 695 -43.46 18.86 55.54
N GLY A 696 -43.32 19.63 56.62
CA GLY A 696 -43.59 21.07 56.67
C GLY A 696 -42.38 21.99 56.58
N ALA A 697 -41.17 21.47 56.35
CA ALA A 697 -39.97 22.30 56.33
C ALA A 697 -39.96 23.22 55.10
N ARG A 698 -40.01 24.55 55.34
CA ARG A 698 -40.09 25.58 54.29
C ARG A 698 -38.93 25.53 53.27
N ALA A 699 -37.77 24.99 53.63
CA ALA A 699 -36.59 24.94 52.77
C ALA A 699 -36.58 23.75 51.79
N LEU A 700 -37.38 22.70 52.03
CA LEU A 700 -37.36 21.49 51.21
C LEU A 700 -37.82 21.69 49.76
N PRO A 701 -38.90 22.45 49.48
CA PRO A 701 -39.33 22.71 48.10
C PRO A 701 -38.24 23.43 47.30
N THR A 702 -37.58 24.41 47.92
CA THR A 702 -36.47 25.15 47.31
C THR A 702 -35.26 24.25 47.05
N ALA A 703 -34.87 23.42 48.03
CA ALA A 703 -33.75 22.49 47.87
C ALA A 703 -34.00 21.46 46.76
N ARG A 704 -35.22 20.90 46.66
CA ARG A 704 -35.61 19.99 45.57
C ARG A 704 -35.55 20.68 44.20
N ALA A 705 -36.07 21.91 44.11
CA ALA A 705 -36.06 22.67 42.87
C ALA A 705 -34.62 22.96 42.39
N GLU A 706 -33.73 23.39 43.29
CA GLU A 706 -32.32 23.68 42.94
C GLU A 706 -31.54 22.41 42.56
N LEU A 707 -31.78 21.29 43.24
CA LEU A 707 -31.13 20.03 42.90
C LEU A 707 -31.59 19.49 41.53
N SER A 708 -32.89 19.59 41.25
CA SER A 708 -33.46 19.25 39.94
C SER A 708 -32.90 20.15 38.83
N ARG A 709 -32.71 21.44 39.10
CA ARG A 709 -32.03 22.36 38.17
C ARG A 709 -30.58 21.94 37.92
N LEU A 710 -29.82 21.60 38.96
CA LEU A 710 -28.41 21.20 38.83
C LEU A 710 -28.26 19.90 38.02
N ARG A 711 -29.12 18.91 38.28
CA ARG A 711 -29.15 17.66 37.51
C ARG A 711 -29.44 17.91 36.04
N ARG A 712 -30.46 18.73 35.73
CA ARG A 712 -30.77 19.13 34.34
C ARG A 712 -29.60 19.85 33.68
N PHE A 713 -28.89 20.71 34.41
CA PHE A 713 -27.71 21.39 33.89
C PHE A 713 -26.60 20.42 33.51
N LEU A 714 -26.30 19.46 34.39
CA LEU A 714 -25.27 18.45 34.16
C LEU A 714 -25.61 17.57 32.96
N ASP A 715 -26.84 17.06 32.90
CA ASP A 715 -27.29 16.20 31.80
C ASP A 715 -27.21 16.94 30.46
N ASN A 716 -27.63 18.21 30.42
CA ASN A 716 -27.52 19.08 29.25
C ASN A 716 -26.06 19.32 28.80
N LEU A 717 -25.14 19.52 29.75
CA LEU A 717 -23.73 19.73 29.44
C LEU A 717 -23.09 18.46 28.83
N ILE A 718 -23.43 17.28 29.35
CA ILE A 718 -22.97 16.00 28.81
C ILE A 718 -23.53 15.78 27.40
N GLU A 719 -24.80 16.11 27.16
CA GLU A 719 -25.40 16.00 25.82
C GLU A 719 -24.70 16.90 24.81
N LEU A 720 -24.43 18.16 25.16
CA LEU A 720 -23.72 19.10 24.28
C LEU A 720 -22.33 18.57 23.88
N VAL A 721 -21.58 18.03 24.84
CA VAL A 721 -20.24 17.47 24.56
C VAL A 721 -20.31 16.25 23.65
N ARG A 722 -21.35 15.40 23.80
CA ARG A 722 -21.55 14.25 22.92
C ARG A 722 -21.89 14.67 21.49
N ILE A 723 -22.63 15.77 21.33
CA ILE A 723 -22.95 16.35 20.01
C ILE A 723 -21.67 16.90 19.36
N ASP A 724 -20.89 17.70 20.08
CA ASP A 724 -19.65 18.33 19.58
C ASP A 724 -18.57 17.31 19.18
N ALA A 725 -18.52 16.17 19.89
CA ALA A 725 -17.62 15.05 19.58
C ALA A 725 -18.09 14.15 18.42
N GLY A 726 -19.19 14.47 17.73
CA GLY A 726 -19.75 13.65 16.64
C GLY A 726 -20.29 12.28 17.09
N GLY A 727 -20.45 12.06 18.40
CA GLY A 727 -20.80 10.77 19.00
C GLY A 727 -22.31 10.45 19.04
N VAL A 728 -23.12 11.13 18.24
CA VAL A 728 -24.58 10.95 18.22
C VAL A 728 -24.94 9.88 17.17
N HIS A 729 -25.19 8.66 17.63
CA HIS A 729 -25.73 7.60 16.78
C HIS A 729 -27.21 7.88 16.47
N LEU A 730 -27.53 8.10 15.19
CA LEU A 730 -28.88 8.35 14.70
C LEU A 730 -29.61 7.03 14.42
N SER A 731 -30.76 6.81 15.06
CA SER A 731 -31.66 5.68 14.82
C SER A 731 -32.90 6.17 14.08
N MET A 732 -32.78 6.35 12.76
CA MET A 732 -33.85 6.89 11.93
C MET A 732 -35.04 5.91 11.80
N ALA A 733 -36.24 6.38 12.11
CA ALA A 733 -37.51 5.66 11.98
C ALA A 733 -38.59 6.56 11.37
N SER A 734 -39.69 5.97 10.87
CA SER A 734 -40.87 6.73 10.46
C SER A 734 -41.66 7.11 11.72
N VAL A 735 -41.76 8.41 12.01
CA VAL A 735 -42.37 8.95 13.23
C VAL A 735 -43.61 9.77 12.87
N ASP A 736 -44.71 9.52 13.59
CA ASP A 736 -45.90 10.38 13.56
C ASP A 736 -45.65 11.59 14.46
N LEU A 737 -45.72 12.79 13.87
CA LEU A 737 -45.54 14.03 14.63
C LEU A 737 -46.65 14.27 15.66
N THR A 738 -47.84 13.71 15.43
CA THR A 738 -48.96 13.77 16.37
C THR A 738 -48.62 13.02 17.65
N ASP A 739 -48.14 11.78 17.51
CA ASP A 739 -47.71 10.94 18.64
C ASP A 739 -46.48 11.52 19.34
N ALA A 740 -45.50 12.02 18.57
CA ALA A 740 -44.29 12.62 19.13
C ALA A 740 -44.60 13.83 20.03
N VAL A 741 -45.51 14.72 19.61
CA VAL A 741 -45.90 15.85 20.44
C VAL A 741 -46.77 15.40 21.62
N ALA A 742 -47.70 14.45 21.41
CA ALA A 742 -48.53 13.93 22.48
C ALA A 742 -47.70 13.31 23.62
N GLY A 743 -46.63 12.57 23.27
CA GLY A 743 -45.66 12.03 24.23
C GLY A 743 -45.00 13.12 25.07
N VAL A 744 -44.52 14.20 24.44
CA VAL A 744 -43.87 15.32 25.15
C VAL A 744 -44.85 16.06 26.06
N VAL A 745 -46.08 16.29 25.60
CA VAL A 745 -47.14 16.93 26.41
C VAL A 745 -47.49 16.06 27.62
N HIS A 746 -47.51 14.73 27.45
CA HIS A 746 -47.72 13.80 28.56
C HIS A 746 -46.59 13.88 29.60
N ASP A 747 -45.34 13.90 29.15
CA ASP A 747 -44.16 13.97 30.03
C ASP A 747 -44.08 15.29 30.80
N LEU A 748 -44.54 16.39 30.20
CA LEU A 748 -44.53 17.72 30.80
C LEU A 748 -45.82 18.05 31.57
N LYS A 749 -46.76 17.11 31.74
CA LYS A 749 -48.10 17.35 32.33
C LYS A 749 -48.09 18.11 33.66
N ASP A 750 -47.09 17.87 34.52
CA ASP A 750 -46.99 18.52 35.83
C ASP A 750 -46.47 19.95 35.72
N MET A 751 -45.58 20.22 34.77
CA MET A 751 -45.06 21.56 34.46
C MET A 751 -46.09 22.40 33.71
N LEU A 752 -46.97 21.74 32.96
CA LEU A 752 -48.06 22.35 32.18
C LEU A 752 -49.31 22.66 33.03
N ARG A 753 -49.35 22.26 34.32
CA ARG A 753 -50.50 22.54 35.20
C ARG A 753 -50.68 24.05 35.35
N GLY A 754 -51.80 24.56 34.81
CA GLY A 754 -52.14 25.99 34.83
C GLY A 754 -51.92 26.71 33.50
N HIS A 755 -51.33 26.06 32.49
CA HIS A 755 -51.18 26.60 31.15
C HIS A 755 -52.21 25.96 30.18
N HIS A 756 -52.80 26.76 29.30
CA HIS A 756 -53.67 26.25 28.24
C HIS A 756 -52.81 25.83 27.04
N ILE A 757 -52.93 24.58 26.59
CA ILE A 757 -52.23 24.09 25.39
C ILE A 757 -53.25 23.96 24.27
N ASP A 758 -52.99 24.62 23.15
CA ASP A 758 -53.77 24.50 21.94
C ASP A 758 -53.03 23.60 20.93
N PHE A 759 -53.56 22.40 20.74
CA PHE A 759 -52.94 21.37 19.91
C PHE A 759 -53.60 21.35 18.52
N GLN A 760 -52.87 21.85 17.52
CA GLN A 760 -53.31 22.00 16.13
C GLN A 760 -52.39 21.21 15.18
N VAL A 761 -52.26 19.91 15.41
CA VAL A 761 -51.52 18.99 14.54
C VAL A 761 -52.52 18.08 13.83
N PRO A 762 -52.76 18.27 12.52
CA PRO A 762 -53.69 17.43 11.78
C PRO A 762 -53.24 15.97 11.72
N ALA A 763 -54.16 15.03 11.99
CA ALA A 763 -53.88 13.59 11.92
C ALA A 763 -53.54 13.07 10.51
N ASN A 764 -53.73 13.89 9.47
CA ASN A 764 -53.39 13.57 8.09
C ASN A 764 -52.01 14.11 7.66
N LEU A 765 -51.15 14.52 8.61
CA LEU A 765 -49.77 14.85 8.29
C LEU A 765 -48.99 13.57 7.92
N PRO A 766 -48.13 13.61 6.90
CA PRO A 766 -47.30 12.47 6.55
C PRO A 766 -46.24 12.20 7.63
N PHE A 767 -45.86 10.93 7.79
CA PHE A 767 -44.78 10.52 8.68
C PHE A 767 -43.46 11.18 8.28
N VAL A 768 -42.60 11.46 9.26
CA VAL A 768 -41.25 11.97 9.04
C VAL A 768 -40.20 10.94 9.44
N ARG A 769 -39.18 10.77 8.61
CA ARG A 769 -38.04 9.90 8.87
C ARG A 769 -37.04 10.63 9.75
N THR A 770 -37.01 10.29 11.04
CA THR A 770 -36.20 10.97 12.07
C THR A 770 -35.87 10.01 13.22
N ASP A 771 -34.94 10.38 14.10
CA ASP A 771 -34.75 9.67 15.37
C ASP A 771 -35.80 10.16 16.37
N GLU A 772 -36.70 9.26 16.78
CA GLU A 772 -37.80 9.55 17.71
C GLU A 772 -37.29 10.12 19.04
N ARG A 773 -36.18 9.57 19.57
CA ARG A 773 -35.65 9.96 20.87
C ARG A 773 -35.02 11.35 20.84
N LEU A 774 -34.28 11.66 19.78
CA LEU A 774 -33.70 12.99 19.60
C LEU A 774 -34.77 14.04 19.29
N LEU A 775 -35.76 13.69 18.46
CA LEU A 775 -36.92 14.56 18.22
C LEU A 775 -37.68 14.84 19.52
N HIS A 776 -37.90 13.82 20.37
CA HIS A 776 -38.50 14.00 21.69
C HIS A 776 -37.71 14.99 22.56
N HIS A 777 -36.38 14.90 22.57
CA HIS A 777 -35.53 15.83 23.31
C HIS A 777 -35.59 17.27 22.76
N ILE A 778 -35.63 17.45 21.44
CA ILE A 778 -35.82 18.76 20.81
C ILE A 778 -37.16 19.36 21.28
N LEU A 779 -38.25 18.61 21.12
CA LEU A 779 -39.59 19.06 21.47
C LEU A 779 -39.73 19.35 22.97
N LEU A 780 -39.16 18.51 23.84
CA LEU A 780 -39.17 18.72 25.29
C LEU A 780 -38.47 20.04 25.66
N ASN A 781 -37.32 20.35 25.03
CA ASN A 781 -36.62 21.61 25.25
C ASN A 781 -37.42 22.83 24.74
N LEU A 782 -38.05 22.73 23.56
CA LEU A 782 -38.85 23.82 22.98
C LEU A 782 -40.14 24.08 23.78
N VAL A 783 -40.87 23.04 24.18
CA VAL A 783 -42.10 23.16 24.97
C VAL A 783 -41.79 23.62 26.40
N ALA A 784 -40.74 23.09 27.04
CA ALA A 784 -40.33 23.59 28.36
C ALA A 784 -39.91 25.06 28.32
N ASN A 785 -39.28 25.50 27.23
CA ASN A 785 -38.94 26.92 27.02
C ASN A 785 -40.21 27.77 26.88
N ALA A 786 -41.21 27.32 26.12
CA ALA A 786 -42.50 27.98 25.99
C ALA A 786 -43.25 28.10 27.32
N VAL A 787 -43.19 27.09 28.19
CA VAL A 787 -43.78 27.15 29.55
C VAL A 787 -43.04 28.17 30.43
N GLN A 788 -41.72 28.13 30.40
CA GLN A 788 -40.88 28.96 31.27
C GLN A 788 -40.94 30.45 30.89
N HIS A 789 -41.14 30.77 29.61
CA HIS A 789 -41.08 32.14 29.08
C HIS A 789 -42.42 32.66 28.53
N GLY A 790 -43.45 31.82 28.39
CA GLY A 790 -44.72 32.14 27.74
C GLY A 790 -45.70 32.99 28.56
N GLY A 791 -45.37 33.32 29.82
CA GLY A 791 -46.22 34.10 30.74
C GLY A 791 -47.46 33.35 31.25
N GLU A 792 -48.19 33.94 32.21
CA GLU A 792 -49.40 33.34 32.81
C GLU A 792 -50.69 33.55 31.97
N ALA A 793 -50.65 34.31 30.88
CA ALA A 793 -51.85 34.92 30.29
C ALA A 793 -52.31 34.35 28.92
N GLY A 794 -51.59 33.42 28.28
CA GLY A 794 -51.91 32.98 26.92
C GLY A 794 -51.66 31.49 26.63
N PRO A 795 -52.34 30.91 25.62
CA PRO A 795 -52.13 29.51 25.24
C PRO A 795 -50.78 29.28 24.57
N ILE A 796 -50.14 28.16 24.90
CA ILE A 796 -49.03 27.61 24.14
C ILE A 796 -49.64 26.81 22.99
N SER A 797 -49.39 27.21 21.75
CA SER A 797 -49.95 26.52 20.57
C SER A 797 -48.88 25.69 19.85
N ILE A 798 -49.23 24.44 19.54
CA ILE A 798 -48.38 23.54 18.75
C ILE A 798 -49.09 23.25 17.44
N VAL A 799 -48.52 23.75 16.34
CA VAL A 799 -49.15 23.76 15.01
C VAL A 799 -48.33 22.92 14.04
N GLY A 800 -48.96 21.90 13.46
CA GLY A 800 -48.39 21.08 12.39
C GLY A 800 -48.95 21.50 11.03
N GLN A 801 -48.09 21.75 10.05
CA GLN A 801 -48.51 22.16 8.71
C GLN A 801 -47.68 21.47 7.63
N ARG A 802 -48.34 20.93 6.60
CA ARG A 802 -47.69 20.49 5.37
C ARG A 802 -47.57 21.66 4.39
N THR A 803 -46.37 21.95 3.93
CA THR A 803 -46.09 22.82 2.78
C THR A 803 -45.67 21.96 1.58
N PRO A 804 -45.56 22.51 0.35
CA PRO A 804 -45.11 21.74 -0.81
C PRO A 804 -43.75 21.07 -0.60
N ASP A 805 -42.82 21.76 0.06
CA ASP A 805 -41.41 21.35 0.15
C ASP A 805 -41.01 20.80 1.54
N ALA A 806 -41.87 20.91 2.55
CA ALA A 806 -41.57 20.49 3.91
C ALA A 806 -42.80 20.14 4.75
N VAL A 807 -42.59 19.48 5.88
CA VAL A 807 -43.52 19.49 7.03
C VAL A 807 -42.97 20.45 8.07
N LEU A 808 -43.82 21.32 8.59
CA LEU A 808 -43.50 22.30 9.60
C LEU A 808 -44.16 21.90 10.91
N LEU A 809 -43.39 21.92 12.00
CA LEU A 809 -43.92 21.79 13.35
C LEU A 809 -43.52 23.03 14.14
N THR A 810 -44.51 23.81 14.57
CA THR A 810 -44.31 25.14 15.15
C THR A 810 -44.80 25.16 16.59
N ILE A 811 -43.96 25.60 17.52
CA ILE A 811 -44.32 25.87 18.92
C ILE A 811 -44.38 27.39 19.09
N ARG A 812 -45.52 27.90 19.59
CA ARG A 812 -45.74 29.33 19.81
C ARG A 812 -46.14 29.59 21.26
N ASP A 813 -45.56 30.62 21.85
CA ASP A 813 -45.96 31.15 23.15
C ASP A 813 -46.47 32.60 23.02
N ARG A 814 -47.01 33.15 24.11
CA ARG A 814 -47.45 34.56 24.22
C ARG A 814 -46.64 35.35 25.25
N GLY A 815 -45.37 34.98 25.40
CA GLY A 815 -44.44 35.62 26.33
C GLY A 815 -43.93 36.98 25.85
N GLU A 816 -42.85 37.45 26.48
CA GLU A 816 -42.18 38.71 26.12
C GLU A 816 -41.57 38.69 24.71
N GLY A 817 -41.38 37.50 24.13
CA GLY A 817 -40.73 37.28 22.84
C GLY A 817 -39.21 37.38 22.91
N LEU A 818 -38.57 37.31 21.74
CA LEU A 818 -37.13 37.43 21.53
C LEU A 818 -36.73 38.90 21.34
N ALA A 819 -35.56 39.30 21.83
CA ALA A 819 -35.03 40.62 21.52
C ALA A 819 -34.76 40.76 20.01
N ALA A 820 -35.06 41.92 19.42
CA ALA A 820 -34.81 42.17 18.00
C ALA A 820 -33.34 41.92 17.63
N GLY A 821 -33.09 41.02 16.67
CA GLY A 821 -31.74 40.62 16.23
C GLY A 821 -31.14 39.44 17.02
N ALA A 822 -31.82 38.91 18.04
CA ALA A 822 -31.35 37.76 18.83
C ALA A 822 -31.86 36.41 18.31
N GLU A 823 -32.59 36.36 17.19
CA GLU A 823 -33.27 35.17 16.67
C GLU A 823 -32.29 34.03 16.31
N GLN A 824 -31.06 34.36 15.93
CA GLN A 824 -30.00 33.37 15.66
C GLN A 824 -29.12 33.11 16.90
N MET A 825 -28.78 34.17 17.65
CA MET A 825 -27.91 34.06 18.84
C MET A 825 -28.57 33.31 20.00
N ILE A 826 -29.90 33.17 20.02
CA ILE A 826 -30.62 32.44 21.07
C ILE A 826 -30.27 30.94 21.08
N PHE A 827 -29.70 30.42 19.99
CA PHE A 827 -29.22 29.04 19.88
C PHE A 827 -27.75 28.87 20.30
N ASP A 828 -27.02 29.95 20.59
CA ASP A 828 -25.63 29.87 21.04
C ASP A 828 -25.55 29.28 22.45
N THR A 829 -24.43 28.59 22.73
CA THR A 829 -24.22 27.96 24.03
C THR A 829 -24.17 29.01 25.14
N PHE A 830 -25.00 28.84 26.19
CA PHE A 830 -25.17 29.77 27.31
C PHE A 830 -25.84 31.11 26.97
N ALA A 831 -26.42 31.27 25.78
CA ALA A 831 -27.18 32.47 25.45
C ALA A 831 -28.41 32.64 26.37
N ARG A 832 -28.66 33.89 26.80
CA ARG A 832 -29.82 34.27 27.64
C ARG A 832 -30.50 35.52 27.11
N GLY A 833 -31.83 35.57 27.18
CA GLY A 833 -32.61 36.77 26.87
C GLY A 833 -32.53 37.84 27.96
N LYS A 834 -32.73 39.12 27.58
CA LYS A 834 -32.86 40.25 28.54
C LYS A 834 -34.11 40.03 29.42
N GLY A 835 -33.97 40.11 30.74
CA GLY A 835 -35.06 39.91 31.71
C GLY A 835 -35.10 38.54 32.40
N SER A 836 -34.18 37.62 32.05
CA SER A 836 -34.21 36.21 32.49
C SER A 836 -33.73 35.92 33.92
N ASP A 837 -33.25 36.92 34.67
CA ASP A 837 -32.72 36.72 36.04
C ASP A 837 -33.77 36.20 37.04
N ARG A 838 -35.07 36.31 36.73
CA ARG A 838 -36.16 35.82 37.58
C ARG A 838 -36.56 34.36 37.35
N HIS A 839 -36.20 33.74 36.21
CA HIS A 839 -36.71 32.41 35.84
C HIS A 839 -35.65 31.30 35.68
N GLY A 840 -34.34 31.58 35.83
CA GLY A 840 -33.33 30.55 36.15
C GLY A 840 -33.10 29.43 35.11
N GLY A 841 -33.02 29.77 33.82
CA GLY A 841 -32.63 28.84 32.75
C GLY A 841 -31.11 28.78 32.52
N SER A 842 -30.57 27.61 32.14
CA SER A 842 -29.13 27.41 31.92
C SER A 842 -28.58 27.98 30.61
N GLY A 843 -29.44 28.35 29.66
CA GLY A 843 -29.03 28.76 28.31
C GLY A 843 -28.51 27.61 27.43
N LEU A 844 -28.69 26.35 27.85
CA LEU A 844 -28.22 25.18 27.10
C LEU A 844 -29.33 24.47 26.30
N GLY A 845 -30.60 24.60 26.71
CA GLY A 845 -31.70 23.83 26.12
C GLY A 845 -31.91 24.09 24.63
N LEU A 846 -31.88 25.36 24.21
CA LEU A 846 -32.02 25.73 22.80
C LEU A 846 -30.78 25.37 21.97
N ALA A 847 -29.58 25.46 22.55
CA ALA A 847 -28.34 25.01 21.91
C ALA A 847 -28.33 23.50 21.66
N ILE A 848 -28.85 22.71 22.61
CA ILE A 848 -29.01 21.25 22.45
C ILE A 848 -30.07 20.93 21.40
N ALA A 849 -31.22 21.62 21.43
CA ALA A 849 -32.26 21.46 20.42
C ALA A 849 -31.71 21.78 19.02
N LYS A 850 -30.88 22.82 18.90
CA LYS A 850 -30.18 23.16 17.65
C LYS A 850 -29.19 22.07 17.24
N GLY A 851 -28.33 21.62 18.14
CA GLY A 851 -27.35 20.55 17.87
C GLY A 851 -28.00 19.22 17.43
N PHE A 852 -29.10 18.81 18.07
CA PHE A 852 -29.86 17.64 17.62
C PHE A 852 -30.59 17.87 16.29
N SER A 853 -31.11 19.08 16.04
CA SER A 853 -31.72 19.42 14.75
C SER A 853 -30.70 19.33 13.61
N ASP A 854 -29.49 19.85 13.82
CA ASP A 854 -28.40 19.80 12.84
C ASP A 854 -27.91 18.37 12.61
N ALA A 855 -27.80 17.56 13.67
CA ALA A 855 -27.49 16.14 13.57
C ALA A 855 -28.55 15.35 12.78
N LEU A 856 -29.83 15.73 12.88
CA LEU A 856 -30.94 15.12 12.15
C LEU A 856 -31.11 15.66 10.72
N GLY A 857 -30.37 16.70 10.33
CA GLY A 857 -30.58 17.41 9.06
C GLY A 857 -31.92 18.16 9.00
N ILE A 858 -32.51 18.49 10.16
CA ILE A 858 -33.75 19.24 10.30
C ILE A 858 -33.38 20.69 10.62
N ARG A 859 -33.98 21.66 9.94
CA ARG A 859 -33.75 23.07 10.26
C ARG A 859 -34.62 23.48 11.45
N LEU A 860 -34.02 24.06 12.49
CA LEU A 860 -34.70 24.76 13.58
C LEU A 860 -34.54 26.28 13.38
N ALA A 861 -35.62 27.04 13.47
CA ALA A 861 -35.61 28.50 13.40
C ALA A 861 -36.43 29.13 14.53
N ALA A 862 -36.06 30.35 14.92
CA ALA A 862 -36.80 31.16 15.88
C ALA A 862 -37.26 32.47 15.23
N ALA A 863 -38.42 32.97 15.64
CA ALA A 863 -38.98 34.25 15.21
C ALA A 863 -39.88 34.86 16.31
N ASN A 864 -40.20 36.14 16.20
CA ASN A 864 -41.22 36.78 17.04
C ASN A 864 -42.61 36.68 16.42
N HIS A 865 -43.62 36.46 17.25
CA HIS A 865 -45.02 36.50 16.84
C HIS A 865 -45.51 37.95 16.76
N SER A 866 -46.29 38.28 15.73
CA SER A 866 -46.78 39.65 15.47
C SER A 866 -47.71 40.18 16.57
N GLU A 867 -48.36 39.29 17.32
CA GLU A 867 -49.21 39.63 18.48
C GLU A 867 -48.48 39.53 19.84
N GLY A 868 -47.16 39.34 19.83
CA GLY A 868 -46.33 39.09 21.02
C GLY A 868 -46.06 37.61 21.28
N GLY A 869 -44.88 37.30 21.84
CA GLY A 869 -44.38 35.95 22.09
C GLY A 869 -43.35 35.44 21.08
N ALA A 870 -42.75 34.27 21.35
CA ALA A 870 -41.77 33.64 20.48
C ALA A 870 -42.39 32.48 19.66
N ILE A 871 -41.80 32.22 18.50
CA ILE A 871 -42.14 31.13 17.58
C ILE A 871 -40.88 30.30 17.34
N PHE A 872 -40.95 29.00 17.58
CA PHE A 872 -39.91 28.04 17.20
C PHE A 872 -40.45 27.05 16.18
N THR A 873 -39.79 26.94 15.03
CA THR A 873 -40.25 26.11 13.90
C THR A 873 -39.21 25.07 13.53
N LEU A 874 -39.62 23.80 13.52
CA LEU A 874 -38.89 22.68 12.95
C LEU A 874 -39.33 22.46 11.50
N TYR A 875 -38.36 22.38 10.60
CA TYR A 875 -38.55 22.18 9.16
C TYR A 875 -38.03 20.80 8.77
N PHE A 876 -38.95 19.89 8.47
CA PHE A 876 -38.65 18.57 7.93
C PHE A 876 -38.67 18.66 6.39
N PRO A 877 -37.52 18.62 5.70
CA PRO A 877 -37.49 18.73 4.24
C PRO A 877 -38.12 17.52 3.56
N GLN A 878 -38.49 17.68 2.29
CA GLN A 878 -39.13 16.66 1.46
C GLN A 878 -38.47 15.26 1.53
N GLU A 879 -37.14 15.21 1.61
CA GLU A 879 -36.33 13.99 1.67
C GLU A 879 -36.56 13.15 2.94
N LEU A 880 -37.05 13.80 4.00
CA LEU A 880 -37.40 13.17 5.27
C LEU A 880 -38.89 12.83 5.37
N ILE A 881 -39.70 13.06 4.33
CA ILE A 881 -41.14 12.79 4.39
C ILE A 881 -41.42 11.40 3.82
N VAL A 882 -42.10 10.57 4.59
CA VAL A 882 -42.54 9.24 4.18
C VAL A 882 -43.99 9.34 3.73
N ALA A 883 -44.26 9.01 2.46
CA ALA A 883 -45.61 9.03 1.90
C ALA A 883 -46.53 8.09 2.70
N MET A 884 -47.73 8.55 3.06
CA MET A 884 -48.76 7.67 3.59
C MET A 884 -49.09 6.59 2.56
N VAL A 885 -49.06 5.33 2.98
CA VAL A 885 -49.73 4.25 2.24
C VAL A 885 -51.21 4.64 2.19
N ALA A 886 -51.72 4.89 0.99
CA ALA A 886 -53.15 5.08 0.80
C ALA A 886 -53.85 3.80 1.26
N ASP A 887 -54.83 3.96 2.14
CA ASP A 887 -55.76 2.90 2.51
C ASP A 887 -56.38 2.33 1.20
N PRO A 888 -56.32 1.02 0.96
CA PRO A 888 -56.98 0.43 -0.19
C PRO A 888 -58.48 0.31 0.13
N ASP A 889 -59.27 1.29 -0.34
CA ASP A 889 -60.71 1.11 -0.57
C ASP A 889 -60.96 0.12 -1.72
#